data_AF-A0A840VAS7-F1
#
_entry.id   AF-A0A840VAS7-F1
#
_cell.length_a   1.000
_cell.length_b   1.000
_cell.length_c   1.000
_cell.angle_alpha   90.00
_cell.angle_beta   90.00
_cell.angle_gamma   90.00
#
_symmetry.space_group_name_H-M   'P 1'
#
loop_
_entity.id
_entity.type
_entity.pdbx_description
1 polymer ?
#
loop_
_entity_poly.entity_id
_entity_poly.type
_entity_poly.pdbx_seq_one_letter_code
_entity_poly.pdbx_strand_id
1 'polypeptide(L)'
;MKTLISLSLAGAFLLTACDRSPSSSVEREDAEAVLTALDEARQAAESEREALEAERQRLEAERDALADARSLQEEELSEIDPVESVPVAVAVDENDPAAQRDMLEAWEADLTEREKDLAGSQALEDELEIVPETYQEPVADYGLFYDSLQDQGEWFDTPDYGYIFQPRVVVQDRQWRPYTHGRWVCSDRGWLWVSDESFGWATYHYGRWVLLAGRGWCWVPGGEWAPAWVAWRHGGGHVGWAPLPPETMVGSPTPWGVNVEVDFGIAEVCFIFVEERYMAAPIWRHCVPFPQYRRFWAQARPCTNFYYVHGRPMACGPNYANLRRRVATPWPVRRIDLDPIGGLRAPGMRAPRQVDRSIRVFAPSLNAAWNPAIRPPKLGKPMKTIQVERAAGGVNREWMGRYQQQRKQRDEARNRWAGQVNDVRQQQLKKNRLAVVDAREQWIQKKLAKPLPQPAVRPGSRDVRPSVPNVKEEPRRGQDDARRQSQEAKRLQQERKKTEQAALKQQQERVREQQQQRQKEAARLQAEEKTRQQERKKAEQSMKQQQEESRRQQQQESQQKLQRQKQERADQAKEQRQQQERARQEQQRQQQERARQEKEQRQQQERARQEQQQRQQQERARQEQQQRQQQERARQEQQRQQQERARQEKEQRQQQERARQEQQRQQQERARQEQQRQQQERARQEQQQRQQQERARQEQQQRQQQERARQEQQQRQQQERARQEQQQRQQQERARQEQQQRQQQERRNR
;
A
#
# COMPACT_ATOMS: atom_id res chain seq x y z
N MET A 1 10.04 38.46 -20.88
CA MET A 1 9.30 39.03 -19.73
C MET A 1 10.00 40.21 -19.05
N LYS A 2 11.30 40.18 -18.72
CA LYS A 2 11.95 41.34 -18.03
C LYS A 2 12.09 42.61 -18.88
N THR A 3 12.05 42.50 -20.21
CA THR A 3 12.19 43.59 -21.19
C THR A 3 10.90 44.36 -21.51
N LEU A 4 9.72 43.86 -21.15
CA LEU A 4 8.43 44.49 -21.48
C LEU A 4 7.96 45.53 -20.45
N ILE A 5 8.61 45.63 -19.29
CA ILE A 5 8.21 46.54 -18.21
C ILE A 5 8.84 47.94 -18.39
N SER A 6 10.02 48.03 -19.02
CA SER A 6 10.73 49.29 -19.28
C SER A 6 10.03 50.18 -20.32
N LEU A 7 9.45 49.60 -21.38
CA LEU A 7 8.79 50.34 -22.46
C LEU A 7 7.56 51.14 -22.00
N SER A 8 6.85 50.68 -20.97
CA SER A 8 5.66 51.36 -20.44
C SER A 8 5.98 52.69 -19.72
N LEU A 9 7.21 52.83 -19.19
CA LEU A 9 7.64 54.02 -18.45
C LEU A 9 8.18 55.15 -19.36
N ALA A 10 8.69 54.83 -20.54
CA ALA A 10 9.18 55.83 -21.49
C ALA A 10 8.03 56.57 -22.20
N GLY A 11 6.99 55.84 -22.63
CA GLY A 11 5.84 56.43 -23.33
C GLY A 11 5.05 57.48 -22.52
N ALA A 12 5.14 57.44 -21.18
CA ALA A 12 4.48 58.38 -20.30
C ALA A 12 5.12 59.78 -20.27
N PHE A 13 6.38 59.94 -20.71
CA PHE A 13 7.08 61.23 -20.66
C PHE A 13 6.96 62.05 -21.96
N LEU A 14 6.73 61.42 -23.11
CA LEU A 14 6.67 62.11 -24.41
C LEU A 14 5.34 62.85 -24.66
N LEU A 15 4.25 62.43 -24.01
CA LEU A 15 2.93 63.06 -24.15
C LEU A 15 2.76 64.38 -23.37
N THR A 16 3.79 64.83 -22.64
CA THR A 16 3.74 66.06 -21.83
C THR A 16 4.61 67.20 -22.38
N ALA A 17 5.26 67.01 -23.53
CA ALA A 17 6.21 67.97 -24.12
C ALA A 17 5.69 68.70 -25.37
N CYS A 18 4.54 68.30 -25.92
CA CYS A 18 3.99 68.82 -27.19
C CYS A 18 3.33 70.22 -27.10
N ASP A 19 3.98 71.18 -26.45
CA ASP A 19 3.62 72.61 -26.57
C ASP A 19 4.82 73.57 -26.37
N ARG A 20 6.01 73.19 -26.87
CA ARG A 20 7.17 74.08 -26.90
C ARG A 20 8.08 73.78 -28.09
N SER A 21 8.24 74.75 -28.98
CA SER A 21 9.24 74.68 -30.06
C SER A 21 10.65 74.81 -29.46
N PRO A 22 11.61 73.91 -29.73
CA PRO A 22 12.97 74.00 -29.20
C PRO A 22 13.67 75.25 -29.75
N SER A 23 14.20 76.07 -28.83
CA SER A 23 14.68 77.43 -29.13
C SER A 23 16.21 77.52 -29.22
N SER A 24 16.91 76.39 -29.05
CA SER A 24 18.35 76.26 -29.17
C SER A 24 18.73 75.15 -30.15
N SER A 25 19.98 75.17 -30.65
CA SER A 25 20.51 74.08 -31.49
C SER A 25 20.72 72.80 -30.70
N VAL A 26 21.18 72.92 -29.44
CA VAL A 26 21.51 71.78 -28.55
C VAL A 26 20.26 70.92 -28.28
N GLU A 27 19.12 71.54 -27.98
CA GLU A 27 17.84 70.84 -27.78
C GLU A 27 17.35 70.07 -29.03
N ARG A 28 17.90 70.34 -30.23
CA ARG A 28 17.60 69.57 -31.44
C ARG A 28 18.53 68.39 -31.62
N GLU A 29 19.83 68.57 -31.38
CA GLU A 29 20.81 67.48 -31.41
C GLU A 29 20.47 66.39 -30.38
N ASP A 30 20.08 66.78 -29.15
CA ASP A 30 19.59 65.84 -28.13
C ASP A 30 18.30 65.12 -28.58
N ALA A 31 17.39 65.81 -29.26
CA ALA A 31 16.15 65.21 -29.75
C ALA A 31 16.36 64.23 -30.91
N GLU A 32 17.25 64.54 -31.86
CA GLU A 32 17.62 63.65 -32.97
C GLU A 32 18.40 62.42 -32.46
N ALA A 33 19.24 62.57 -31.44
CA ALA A 33 19.89 61.44 -30.76
C ALA A 33 18.87 60.52 -30.06
N VAL A 34 17.87 61.08 -29.36
CA VAL A 34 16.80 60.29 -28.72
C VAL A 34 15.95 59.55 -29.75
N LEU A 35 15.60 60.18 -30.88
CA LEU A 35 14.86 59.52 -31.96
C LEU A 35 15.67 58.39 -32.59
N THR A 36 16.96 58.62 -32.88
CA THR A 36 17.87 57.62 -33.45
C THR A 36 17.98 56.39 -32.55
N ALA A 37 18.20 56.59 -31.23
CA ALA A 37 18.25 55.49 -30.25
C ALA A 37 16.92 54.72 -30.13
N LEU A 38 15.78 55.36 -30.44
CA LEU A 38 14.46 54.75 -30.40
C LEU A 38 14.18 53.91 -31.65
N ASP A 39 14.63 54.35 -32.83
CA ASP A 39 14.61 53.56 -34.06
C ASP A 39 15.63 52.40 -34.03
N GLU A 40 16.83 52.58 -33.45
CA GLU A 40 17.78 51.49 -33.18
C GLU A 40 17.17 50.43 -32.26
N ALA A 41 16.56 50.85 -31.13
CA ALA A 41 15.88 49.94 -30.21
C ALA A 41 14.69 49.21 -30.86
N ARG A 42 14.01 49.87 -31.81
CA ARG A 42 12.94 49.28 -32.61
C ARG A 42 13.47 48.24 -33.58
N GLN A 43 14.51 48.55 -34.36
CA GLN A 43 15.13 47.62 -35.30
C GLN A 43 15.70 46.39 -34.57
N ALA A 44 16.30 46.58 -33.39
CA ALA A 44 16.72 45.48 -32.52
C ALA A 44 15.54 44.57 -32.13
N ALA A 45 14.41 45.15 -31.68
CA ALA A 45 13.22 44.40 -31.31
C ALA A 45 12.50 43.72 -32.50
N GLU A 46 12.58 44.30 -33.70
CA GLU A 46 12.09 43.68 -34.93
C GLU A 46 12.99 42.49 -35.33
N SER A 47 14.32 42.61 -35.22
CA SER A 47 15.25 41.49 -35.46
C SER A 47 15.15 40.35 -34.42
N GLU A 48 14.88 40.66 -33.14
CA GLU A 48 14.64 39.64 -32.10
C GLU A 48 13.37 38.84 -32.42
N ARG A 49 12.34 39.48 -33.00
CA ARG A 49 11.10 38.82 -33.44
C ARG A 49 11.33 37.92 -34.64
N GLU A 50 12.07 38.37 -35.65
CA GLU A 50 12.41 37.56 -36.82
C GLU A 50 13.24 36.33 -36.43
N ALA A 51 14.19 36.47 -35.49
CA ALA A 51 14.96 35.36 -34.96
C ALA A 51 14.08 34.32 -34.23
N LEU A 52 13.14 34.78 -33.39
CA LEU A 52 12.19 33.91 -32.68
C LEU A 52 11.18 33.23 -33.62
N GLU A 53 10.77 33.90 -34.71
CA GLU A 53 9.90 33.31 -35.71
C GLU A 53 10.63 32.27 -36.57
N ALA A 54 11.90 32.49 -36.91
CA ALA A 54 12.75 31.49 -37.55
C ALA A 54 13.05 30.28 -36.63
N GLU A 55 13.25 30.50 -35.32
CA GLU A 55 13.39 29.41 -34.34
C GLU A 55 12.08 28.60 -34.23
N ARG A 56 10.93 29.27 -34.18
CA ARG A 56 9.62 28.60 -34.19
C ARG A 56 9.41 27.77 -35.46
N GLN A 57 9.75 28.30 -36.64
CA GLN A 57 9.63 27.55 -37.90
C GLN A 57 10.52 26.30 -37.92
N ARG A 58 11.73 26.36 -37.33
CA ARG A 58 12.58 25.17 -37.14
C ARG A 58 11.93 24.12 -36.23
N LEU A 59 11.35 24.54 -35.10
CA LEU A 59 10.69 23.64 -34.15
C LEU A 59 9.40 23.03 -34.72
N GLU A 60 8.66 23.76 -35.55
CA GLU A 60 7.50 23.20 -36.28
C GLU A 60 7.94 22.18 -37.35
N ALA A 61 9.02 22.45 -38.08
CA ALA A 61 9.61 21.48 -39.02
C ALA A 61 10.19 20.24 -38.33
N GLU A 62 10.83 20.39 -37.16
CA GLU A 62 11.35 19.26 -36.35
C GLU A 62 10.20 18.40 -35.80
N ARG A 63 9.12 19.02 -35.33
CA ARG A 63 7.89 18.32 -34.92
C ARG A 63 7.32 17.49 -36.06
N ASP A 64 7.26 18.04 -37.27
CA ASP A 64 6.64 17.37 -38.42
C ASP A 64 7.53 16.24 -38.95
N ALA A 65 8.86 16.43 -39.00
CA ALA A 65 9.80 15.35 -39.26
C ALA A 65 9.73 14.21 -38.23
N LEU A 66 9.45 14.51 -36.95
CA LEU A 66 9.19 13.50 -35.91
C LEU A 66 7.83 12.82 -36.06
N ALA A 67 6.84 13.48 -36.67
CA ALA A 67 5.55 12.86 -37.00
C ALA A 67 5.70 11.90 -38.20
N ASP A 68 6.42 12.29 -39.24
CA ASP A 68 6.72 11.44 -40.40
C ASP A 68 7.57 10.22 -39.99
N ALA A 69 8.63 10.43 -39.20
CA ALA A 69 9.44 9.34 -38.65
C ALA A 69 8.62 8.37 -37.78
N ARG A 70 7.62 8.87 -37.05
CA ARG A 70 6.68 8.02 -36.30
C ARG A 70 5.72 7.27 -37.24
N SER A 71 5.23 7.89 -38.32
CA SER A 71 4.38 7.22 -39.30
C SER A 71 5.11 6.05 -39.96
N LEU A 72 6.38 6.26 -40.37
CA LEU A 72 7.23 5.21 -40.92
C LEU A 72 7.49 4.10 -39.89
N GLN A 73 7.66 4.44 -38.60
CA GLN A 73 7.81 3.46 -37.53
C GLN A 73 6.50 2.71 -37.21
N GLU A 74 5.34 3.32 -37.42
CA GLU A 74 4.03 2.64 -37.30
C GLU A 74 3.74 1.73 -38.51
N GLU A 75 4.27 2.04 -39.71
CA GLU A 75 4.32 1.11 -40.85
C GLU A 75 5.32 -0.04 -40.62
N GLU A 76 6.55 0.25 -40.18
CA GLU A 76 7.60 -0.75 -39.88
C GLU A 76 7.16 -1.74 -38.78
N LEU A 77 6.38 -1.28 -37.79
CA LEU A 77 5.75 -2.13 -36.77
C LEU A 77 4.56 -2.96 -37.30
N SER A 78 4.03 -2.67 -38.50
CA SER A 78 2.92 -3.40 -39.12
C SER A 78 3.35 -4.58 -39.99
N GLU A 79 4.62 -4.63 -40.42
CA GLU A 79 5.20 -5.77 -41.16
C GLU A 79 5.70 -6.90 -40.24
N ILE A 80 5.67 -6.71 -38.91
CA ILE A 80 6.07 -7.72 -37.94
C ILE A 80 4.92 -8.73 -37.72
N ASP A 81 5.21 -10.02 -37.89
CA ASP A 81 4.25 -11.11 -37.66
C ASP A 81 3.51 -10.95 -36.31
N PRO A 82 2.16 -11.08 -36.29
CA PRO A 82 1.37 -10.77 -35.10
C PRO A 82 1.60 -11.81 -33.99
N VAL A 83 2.43 -11.44 -33.01
CA VAL A 83 2.43 -12.03 -31.68
C VAL A 83 0.99 -12.00 -31.15
N GLU A 84 0.47 -13.14 -30.69
CA GLU A 84 -0.95 -13.33 -30.37
C GLU A 84 -1.55 -12.16 -29.61
N SER A 85 -2.37 -11.36 -30.32
CA SER A 85 -3.02 -10.21 -29.73
C SER A 85 -4.04 -10.69 -28.71
N VAL A 86 -3.74 -10.48 -27.42
CA VAL A 86 -4.72 -10.59 -26.33
C VAL A 86 -5.98 -9.85 -26.79
N PRO A 87 -7.16 -10.51 -26.83
CA PRO A 87 -8.31 -9.99 -27.54
C PRO A 87 -8.66 -8.60 -27.02
N VAL A 88 -8.74 -7.62 -27.93
CA VAL A 88 -9.22 -6.27 -27.62
C VAL A 88 -10.59 -6.42 -26.98
N ALA A 89 -10.67 -6.08 -25.69
CA ALA A 89 -11.90 -6.24 -24.93
C ALA A 89 -13.02 -5.47 -25.62
N VAL A 90 -14.21 -6.08 -25.70
CA VAL A 90 -15.44 -5.39 -26.08
C VAL A 90 -15.52 -4.10 -25.27
N ALA A 91 -15.86 -2.98 -25.91
CA ALA A 91 -15.86 -1.66 -25.28
C ALA A 91 -16.74 -1.63 -24.03
N VAL A 92 -16.11 -1.86 -22.88
CA VAL A 92 -16.69 -1.66 -21.55
C VAL A 92 -16.90 -0.17 -21.38
N ASP A 93 -18.05 0.24 -20.83
CA ASP A 93 -18.18 1.63 -20.40
C ASP A 93 -17.19 1.86 -19.26
N GLU A 94 -16.11 2.59 -19.53
CA GLU A 94 -15.07 2.91 -18.55
C GLU A 94 -15.61 3.69 -17.33
N ASN A 95 -16.88 4.11 -17.35
CA ASN A 95 -17.57 4.79 -16.25
C ASN A 95 -18.47 3.86 -15.40
N ASP A 96 -18.69 2.59 -15.77
CA ASP A 96 -19.46 1.64 -14.95
C ASP A 96 -18.58 0.93 -13.89
N PRO A 97 -18.78 1.20 -12.58
CA PRO A 97 -18.01 0.54 -11.52
C PRO A 97 -18.27 -0.97 -11.42
N ALA A 98 -19.42 -1.46 -11.91
CA ALA A 98 -19.71 -2.90 -11.89
C ALA A 98 -18.87 -3.64 -12.94
N ALA A 99 -18.92 -3.21 -14.21
CA ALA A 99 -18.11 -3.82 -15.26
C ALA A 99 -16.59 -3.63 -15.05
N GLN A 100 -16.15 -2.49 -14.48
CA GLN A 100 -14.76 -2.32 -14.03
C GLN A 100 -14.36 -3.38 -12.99
N ARG A 101 -15.23 -3.64 -12.01
CA ARG A 101 -14.99 -4.62 -10.94
C ARG A 101 -14.98 -6.05 -11.48
N ASP A 102 -15.92 -6.43 -12.33
CA ASP A 102 -15.96 -7.77 -12.93
C ASP A 102 -14.69 -8.05 -13.76
N MET A 103 -14.21 -7.07 -14.52
CA MET A 103 -12.93 -7.13 -15.26
C MET A 103 -11.73 -7.31 -14.31
N LEU A 104 -11.71 -6.59 -13.18
CA LEU A 104 -10.65 -6.67 -12.19
C LEU A 104 -10.68 -7.97 -11.37
N GLU A 105 -11.85 -8.49 -11.01
CA GLU A 105 -12.00 -9.81 -10.37
C GLU A 105 -11.59 -10.95 -11.33
N ALA A 106 -11.92 -10.86 -12.62
CA ALA A 106 -11.46 -11.82 -13.63
C ALA A 106 -9.92 -11.82 -13.77
N TRP A 107 -9.28 -10.65 -13.72
CA TRP A 107 -7.82 -10.54 -13.73
C TRP A 107 -7.18 -10.99 -12.41
N GLU A 108 -7.78 -10.69 -11.26
CA GLU A 108 -7.32 -11.14 -9.94
C GLU A 108 -7.41 -12.68 -9.77
N ALA A 109 -8.25 -13.34 -10.59
CA ALA A 109 -8.31 -14.80 -10.70
C ALA A 109 -7.28 -15.42 -11.67
N ASP A 110 -6.75 -14.64 -12.63
CA ASP A 110 -5.70 -15.05 -13.57
C ASP A 110 -4.28 -14.81 -12.98
N LEU A 111 -4.15 -13.87 -12.03
CA LEU A 111 -2.95 -13.69 -11.22
C LEU A 111 -2.63 -14.96 -10.41
N THR A 112 -1.47 -15.54 -10.69
CA THR A 112 -1.01 -16.76 -10.02
C THR A 112 -0.73 -16.51 -8.53
N GLU A 113 -0.77 -17.56 -7.70
CA GLU A 113 -0.30 -17.48 -6.30
C GLU A 113 1.16 -16.98 -6.20
N ARG A 114 1.94 -17.12 -7.28
CA ARG A 114 3.32 -16.63 -7.40
C ARG A 114 3.42 -15.12 -7.65
N GLU A 115 2.35 -14.47 -8.06
CA GLU A 115 2.28 -13.01 -8.25
C GLU A 115 1.73 -12.28 -7.02
N LYS A 116 1.18 -13.02 -6.05
CA LYS A 116 0.76 -12.53 -4.72
C LYS A 116 1.94 -12.33 -3.76
N ASP A 117 3.17 -12.45 -4.27
CA ASP A 117 4.46 -12.18 -3.61
C ASP A 117 4.44 -10.91 -2.74
N LEU A 118 5.23 -10.91 -1.65
CA LEU A 118 5.62 -9.64 -1.05
C LEU A 118 6.52 -8.88 -2.01
N ALA A 119 6.50 -7.55 -1.93
CA ALA A 119 7.52 -6.73 -2.56
C ALA A 119 8.89 -6.95 -1.86
N GLY A 120 9.55 -8.08 -2.15
CA GLY A 120 10.81 -8.51 -1.56
C GLY A 120 10.89 -9.96 -1.02
N SER A 121 9.83 -10.77 -1.02
CA SER A 121 9.82 -12.12 -0.39
C SER A 121 10.96 -13.02 -0.87
N GLN A 122 11.01 -13.29 -2.19
CA GLN A 122 12.02 -14.13 -2.85
C GLN A 122 13.47 -13.58 -2.79
N ALA A 123 13.71 -12.48 -2.06
CA ALA A 123 15.04 -11.95 -1.77
C ALA A 123 15.43 -12.09 -0.28
N LEU A 124 14.57 -12.69 0.55
CA LEU A 124 14.74 -12.85 2.01
C LEU A 124 14.45 -14.27 2.52
N GLU A 125 13.84 -15.13 1.72
CA GLU A 125 13.50 -16.53 2.07
C GLU A 125 14.71 -17.36 2.52
N ASP A 126 15.91 -17.10 1.99
CA ASP A 126 17.16 -17.78 2.38
C ASP A 126 17.83 -17.21 3.65
N GLU A 127 17.40 -16.06 4.19
CA GLU A 127 18.11 -15.36 5.28
C GLU A 127 17.28 -15.00 6.53
N LEU A 128 15.93 -14.92 6.47
CA LEU A 128 15.13 -14.41 7.58
C LEU A 128 14.03 -15.37 8.10
N GLU A 129 14.30 -15.97 9.25
CA GLU A 129 13.27 -16.53 10.12
C GLU A 129 12.28 -15.43 10.53
N ILE A 130 11.02 -15.52 10.09
CA ILE A 130 9.96 -14.55 10.43
C ILE A 130 9.48 -14.81 11.86
N VAL A 131 10.25 -14.35 12.85
CA VAL A 131 9.92 -14.54 14.26
C VAL A 131 8.53 -13.93 14.58
N PRO A 132 7.59 -14.72 15.13
CA PRO A 132 6.24 -14.29 15.48
C PRO A 132 6.23 -13.48 16.79
N GLU A 133 6.98 -12.38 16.83
CA GLU A 133 6.97 -11.41 17.91
C GLU A 133 5.56 -10.79 18.07
N THR A 134 4.91 -11.11 19.18
CA THR A 134 3.49 -10.84 19.48
C THR A 134 3.28 -9.43 20.05
N TYR A 135 3.18 -8.44 19.15
CA TYR A 135 2.72 -7.08 19.48
C TYR A 135 1.20 -7.06 19.71
N GLN A 136 0.75 -7.47 20.89
CA GLN A 136 -0.68 -7.49 21.26
C GLN A 136 -1.02 -6.65 22.51
N GLU A 137 -0.03 -6.27 23.32
CA GLU A 137 -0.23 -5.41 24.49
C GLU A 137 -0.16 -3.92 24.10
N PRO A 138 -1.16 -3.07 24.45
CA PRO A 138 -1.18 -1.66 24.04
C PRO A 138 -0.34 -0.76 24.95
N VAL A 139 0.56 0.04 24.35
CA VAL A 139 1.45 0.98 25.05
C VAL A 139 1.07 2.46 24.88
N ALA A 140 -0.01 2.77 24.15
CA ALA A 140 -0.57 4.13 24.04
C ALA A 140 -2.08 4.14 23.71
N ASP A 141 -2.68 5.33 23.73
CA ASP A 141 -4.06 5.61 23.30
C ASP A 141 -4.10 6.74 22.24
N TYR A 142 -5.28 7.02 21.67
CA TYR A 142 -5.49 8.07 20.67
C TYR A 142 -5.09 9.48 21.13
N GLY A 143 -4.96 9.72 22.44
CA GLY A 143 -4.44 10.97 23.00
C GLY A 143 -3.01 11.25 22.55
N LEU A 144 -2.21 10.21 22.31
CA LEU A 144 -0.86 10.36 21.75
C LEU A 144 -0.87 11.10 20.41
N PHE A 145 -1.85 10.83 19.52
CA PHE A 145 -1.99 11.57 18.26
C PHE A 145 -2.41 13.01 18.51
N TYR A 146 -3.43 13.22 19.33
CA TYR A 146 -3.95 14.56 19.61
C TYR A 146 -2.87 15.47 20.20
N ASP A 147 -2.16 14.99 21.23
CA ASP A 147 -1.13 15.73 21.95
C ASP A 147 0.13 15.93 21.11
N SER A 148 0.47 14.99 20.21
CA SER A 148 1.67 15.07 19.35
C SER A 148 1.49 15.87 18.07
N LEU A 149 0.28 15.94 17.52
CA LEU A 149 0.02 16.55 16.21
C LEU A 149 -0.53 17.98 16.29
N GLN A 150 -1.00 18.43 17.46
CA GLN A 150 -1.62 19.75 17.67
C GLN A 150 -0.76 20.96 17.25
N ASP A 151 0.57 20.82 17.22
CA ASP A 151 1.48 21.92 16.83
C ASP A 151 1.88 21.85 15.34
N GLN A 152 1.52 20.76 14.64
CA GLN A 152 1.81 20.50 13.23
C GLN A 152 0.60 20.75 12.30
N GLY A 153 -0.57 21.07 12.84
CA GLY A 153 -1.81 21.27 12.09
C GLY A 153 -3.01 21.53 13.00
N GLU A 154 -4.22 21.52 12.46
CA GLU A 154 -5.46 21.73 13.23
C GLU A 154 -6.34 20.48 13.29
N TRP A 155 -6.98 20.26 14.44
CA TRP A 155 -7.99 19.23 14.62
C TRP A 155 -9.39 19.80 14.44
N PHE A 156 -10.26 19.08 13.71
CA PHE A 156 -11.65 19.46 13.46
C PHE A 156 -12.59 18.32 13.80
N ASP A 157 -13.82 18.64 14.20
CA ASP A 157 -14.90 17.67 14.36
C ASP A 157 -15.81 17.66 13.12
N THR A 158 -16.22 16.47 12.70
CA THR A 158 -17.06 16.19 11.52
C THR A 158 -18.11 15.14 11.85
N PRO A 159 -19.33 15.18 11.26
CA PRO A 159 -20.32 14.14 11.49
C PRO A 159 -19.85 12.77 11.00
N ASP A 160 -19.29 12.72 9.78
CA ASP A 160 -18.99 11.45 9.09
C ASP A 160 -17.73 10.77 9.63
N TYR A 161 -16.67 11.53 9.90
CA TYR A 161 -15.36 11.01 10.31
C TYR A 161 -15.01 11.30 11.79
N GLY A 162 -15.72 12.21 12.48
CA GLY A 162 -15.40 12.64 13.84
C GLY A 162 -14.18 13.55 13.85
N TYR A 163 -13.25 13.31 14.79
CA TYR A 163 -12.01 14.07 14.88
C TYR A 163 -11.06 13.75 13.73
N ILE A 164 -10.88 14.73 12.84
CA ILE A 164 -9.92 14.69 11.72
C ILE A 164 -8.81 15.72 11.94
N PHE A 165 -7.63 15.45 11.39
CA PHE A 165 -6.47 16.32 11.48
C PHE A 165 -6.13 16.89 10.10
N GLN A 166 -5.99 18.20 9.98
CA GLN A 166 -5.46 18.85 8.78
C GLN A 166 -4.03 19.34 9.08
N PRO A 167 -2.99 18.73 8.48
CA PRO A 167 -1.62 19.22 8.59
C PRO A 167 -1.51 20.67 8.11
N ARG A 168 -0.68 21.49 8.76
CA ARG A 168 -0.49 22.91 8.42
C ARG A 168 -0.01 23.08 6.96
N VAL A 169 0.81 22.15 6.48
CA VAL A 169 1.35 22.17 5.11
C VAL A 169 0.25 22.17 4.04
N VAL A 170 -0.91 21.53 4.27
CA VAL A 170 -2.07 21.53 3.34
C VAL A 170 -2.65 22.94 3.11
N VAL A 171 -2.47 23.83 4.09
CA VAL A 171 -2.93 25.23 4.02
C VAL A 171 -1.85 26.15 3.44
N GLN A 172 -0.58 25.76 3.55
CA GLN A 172 0.58 26.52 3.07
C GLN A 172 0.90 26.21 1.59
N ASP A 173 0.74 24.95 1.19
CA ASP A 173 0.88 24.46 -0.17
C ASP A 173 -0.37 23.65 -0.56
N ARG A 174 -1.05 24.09 -1.63
CA ARG A 174 -2.24 23.43 -2.19
C ARG A 174 -1.91 22.28 -3.15
N GLN A 175 -0.65 22.15 -3.56
CA GLN A 175 -0.17 21.05 -4.39
C GLN A 175 0.33 19.86 -3.55
N TRP A 176 0.63 20.09 -2.26
CA TRP A 176 0.99 19.06 -1.30
C TRP A 176 -0.03 17.91 -1.26
N ARG A 177 0.50 16.68 -1.21
CA ARG A 177 -0.29 15.44 -1.16
C ARG A 177 0.33 14.46 -0.15
N PRO A 178 -0.48 13.63 0.53
CA PRO A 178 0.02 12.49 1.30
C PRO A 178 0.95 11.62 0.45
N TYR A 179 2.02 11.10 1.04
CA TYR A 179 3.01 10.25 0.36
C TYR A 179 3.79 10.95 -0.77
N THR A 180 4.19 12.22 -0.55
CA THR A 180 5.12 12.97 -1.44
C THR A 180 6.45 13.34 -0.78
N HIS A 181 6.42 13.88 0.44
CA HIS A 181 7.63 14.25 1.20
C HIS A 181 8.20 13.05 1.95
N GLY A 182 8.95 12.25 1.21
CA GLY A 182 9.58 11.03 1.68
C GLY A 182 10.10 10.18 0.51
N ARG A 183 10.27 8.88 0.78
CA ARG A 183 10.66 7.85 -0.20
C ARG A 183 10.05 6.50 0.14
N TRP A 184 9.85 5.66 -0.86
CA TRP A 184 9.49 4.27 -0.65
C TRP A 184 10.72 3.40 -0.33
N VAL A 185 10.54 2.42 0.54
CA VAL A 185 11.57 1.44 0.92
C VAL A 185 10.96 0.04 0.83
N CYS A 186 11.59 -0.82 0.04
CA CYS A 186 11.24 -2.24 -0.08
C CYS A 186 11.61 -2.98 1.22
N SER A 187 10.72 -3.82 1.74
CA SER A 187 10.86 -4.42 3.08
C SER A 187 10.26 -5.82 3.24
N ASP A 188 10.56 -6.46 4.37
CA ASP A 188 9.96 -7.74 4.83
C ASP A 188 8.42 -7.71 4.98
N ARG A 189 7.77 -6.55 4.79
CA ARG A 189 6.31 -6.38 4.86
C ARG A 189 5.73 -5.61 3.66
N GLY A 190 6.44 -5.61 2.53
CA GLY A 190 6.06 -4.89 1.32
C GLY A 190 6.70 -3.50 1.24
N TRP A 191 5.96 -2.51 0.73
CA TRP A 191 6.45 -1.15 0.53
C TRP A 191 6.22 -0.27 1.77
N LEU A 192 7.29 0.02 2.50
CA LEU A 192 7.30 0.97 3.61
C LEU A 192 7.42 2.40 3.09
N TRP A 193 6.55 3.29 3.54
CA TRP A 193 6.76 4.73 3.36
C TRP A 193 7.73 5.26 4.42
N VAL A 194 8.80 5.94 3.98
CA VAL A 194 9.72 6.68 4.86
C VAL A 194 9.52 8.16 4.60
N SER A 195 8.66 8.77 5.42
CA SER A 195 8.40 10.21 5.39
C SER A 195 9.55 11.02 5.98
N ASP A 196 9.79 12.19 5.39
CA ASP A 196 10.67 13.21 5.94
C ASP A 196 9.90 14.22 6.83
N GLU A 197 8.60 13.99 7.10
CA GLU A 197 7.69 14.89 7.81
C GLU A 197 7.48 14.50 9.29
N SER A 198 7.46 15.50 10.17
CA SER A 198 7.36 15.36 11.64
C SER A 198 6.11 14.58 12.13
N PHE A 199 5.01 14.65 11.39
CA PHE A 199 3.75 13.96 11.66
C PHE A 199 3.65 12.57 11.02
N GLY A 200 4.56 12.25 10.09
CA GLY A 200 4.45 11.08 9.21
C GLY A 200 4.43 9.73 9.92
N TRP A 201 5.11 9.62 11.07
CA TRP A 201 5.13 8.41 11.92
C TRP A 201 3.72 7.95 12.34
N ALA A 202 2.77 8.90 12.46
CA ALA A 202 1.38 8.61 12.77
C ALA A 202 0.55 8.50 11.49
N THR A 203 0.63 9.52 10.63
CA THR A 203 -0.39 9.73 9.59
C THR A 203 -0.31 8.74 8.44
N TYR A 204 0.89 8.25 8.10
CA TYR A 204 1.09 7.29 7.02
C TYR A 204 0.93 5.83 7.44
N HIS A 205 0.98 5.55 8.75
CA HIS A 205 1.00 4.19 9.27
C HIS A 205 -0.25 3.76 10.02
N TYR A 206 -1.01 4.67 10.65
CA TYR A 206 -2.14 4.28 11.52
C TYR A 206 -3.55 4.52 10.98
N GLY A 207 -3.71 5.53 10.13
CA GLY A 207 -5.02 6.05 9.73
C GLY A 207 -5.22 6.04 8.22
N ARG A 208 -6.08 6.93 7.76
CA ARG A 208 -6.46 7.08 6.35
C ARG A 208 -6.55 8.56 5.98
N TRP A 209 -6.45 8.87 4.70
CA TRP A 209 -6.59 10.25 4.23
C TRP A 209 -7.87 10.44 3.45
N VAL A 210 -8.48 11.61 3.59
CA VAL A 210 -9.63 12.04 2.83
C VAL A 210 -9.35 13.40 2.19
N LEU A 211 -9.62 13.53 0.89
CA LEU A 211 -9.50 14.78 0.16
C LEU A 211 -10.85 15.51 0.25
N LEU A 212 -10.87 16.65 0.95
CA LEU A 212 -12.08 17.45 1.12
C LEU A 212 -12.12 18.60 0.11
N ALA A 213 -13.21 18.67 -0.66
CA ALA A 213 -13.42 19.69 -1.68
C ALA A 213 -13.29 21.10 -1.08
N GLY A 214 -12.52 21.97 -1.75
CA GLY A 214 -12.24 23.34 -1.29
C GLY A 214 -11.40 23.47 -0.01
N ARG A 215 -10.97 22.37 0.62
CA ARG A 215 -10.14 22.39 1.85
C ARG A 215 -8.80 21.64 1.70
N GLY A 216 -8.73 20.62 0.84
CA GLY A 216 -7.55 19.78 0.69
C GLY A 216 -7.57 18.55 1.61
N TRP A 217 -6.39 17.95 1.80
CA TRP A 217 -6.22 16.69 2.50
C TRP A 217 -6.40 16.78 4.02
N CYS A 218 -7.17 15.86 4.58
CA CYS A 218 -7.32 15.64 6.01
C CYS A 218 -7.06 14.18 6.37
N TRP A 219 -6.49 13.93 7.55
CA TRP A 219 -6.21 12.61 8.09
C TRP A 219 -7.30 12.19 9.09
N VAL A 220 -7.73 10.93 9.01
CA VAL A 220 -8.68 10.31 9.94
C VAL A 220 -7.92 9.25 10.76
N PRO A 221 -7.85 9.37 12.11
CA PRO A 221 -7.11 8.43 12.94
C PRO A 221 -7.69 7.01 12.94
N GLY A 222 -6.80 6.03 12.74
CA GLY A 222 -7.07 4.61 12.97
C GLY A 222 -6.19 4.04 14.10
N GLY A 223 -6.39 2.76 14.41
CA GLY A 223 -5.72 2.07 15.53
C GLY A 223 -4.62 1.08 15.13
N GLU A 224 -4.43 0.82 13.84
CA GLU A 224 -3.66 -0.31 13.31
C GLU A 224 -2.45 0.19 12.49
N TRP A 225 -1.25 -0.24 12.87
CA TRP A 225 -0.01 0.13 12.18
C TRP A 225 0.22 -0.75 10.94
N ALA A 226 0.52 -0.13 9.79
CA ALA A 226 1.03 -0.81 8.59
C ALA A 226 2.18 -0.02 7.92
N PRO A 227 3.01 -0.65 7.07
CA PRO A 227 4.12 0.02 6.38
C PRO A 227 3.67 1.19 5.50
N ALA A 228 2.49 1.07 4.89
CA ALA A 228 1.73 2.16 4.28
C ALA A 228 0.25 1.74 4.12
N TRP A 229 -0.62 2.73 3.91
CA TRP A 229 -2.02 2.53 3.53
C TRP A 229 -2.31 3.28 2.23
N VAL A 230 -2.02 2.63 1.10
CA VAL A 230 -2.22 3.14 -0.26
C VAL A 230 -2.86 2.09 -1.17
N ALA A 231 -3.60 2.54 -2.18
CA ALA A 231 -3.89 1.78 -3.39
C ALA A 231 -2.75 2.01 -4.40
N TRP A 232 -2.41 0.99 -5.18
CA TRP A 232 -1.32 1.00 -6.16
C TRP A 232 -1.82 0.87 -7.59
N ARG A 233 -1.14 1.55 -8.53
CA ARG A 233 -1.22 1.31 -9.97
C ARG A 233 0.19 1.18 -10.57
N HIS A 234 0.37 0.39 -11.62
CA HIS A 234 1.65 0.16 -12.29
C HIS A 234 1.47 -0.08 -13.79
N GLY A 235 2.33 0.54 -14.61
CA GLY A 235 2.32 0.40 -16.07
C GLY A 235 2.82 1.65 -16.79
N GLY A 236 3.06 1.55 -18.09
CA GLY A 236 3.50 2.69 -18.90
C GLY A 236 4.84 3.32 -18.47
N GLY A 237 5.74 2.56 -17.86
CA GLY A 237 7.01 3.07 -17.31
C GLY A 237 6.87 3.74 -15.94
N HIS A 238 5.67 3.71 -15.33
CA HIS A 238 5.35 4.49 -14.13
C HIS A 238 4.73 3.64 -13.01
N VAL A 239 5.00 4.07 -11.78
CA VAL A 239 4.34 3.59 -10.56
C VAL A 239 3.44 4.71 -10.05
N GLY A 240 2.19 4.38 -9.73
CA GLY A 240 1.23 5.29 -9.11
C GLY A 240 0.72 4.79 -7.78
N TRP A 241 0.37 5.72 -6.89
CA TRP A 241 -0.35 5.41 -5.64
C TRP A 241 -1.30 6.52 -5.24
N ALA A 242 -2.37 6.14 -4.54
CA ALA A 242 -3.28 7.04 -3.85
C ALA A 242 -3.44 6.58 -2.38
N PRO A 243 -3.57 7.49 -1.40
CA PRO A 243 -3.82 7.08 -0.02
C PRO A 243 -5.19 6.41 0.11
N LEU A 244 -5.27 5.33 0.90
CA LEU A 244 -6.57 4.68 1.14
C LEU A 244 -7.51 5.59 1.95
N PRO A 245 -8.81 5.64 1.60
CA PRO A 245 -9.79 6.51 2.24
C PRO A 245 -10.37 5.92 3.54
N PRO A 246 -11.02 6.73 4.40
CA PRO A 246 -11.36 6.34 5.77
C PRO A 246 -12.31 5.14 5.90
N GLU A 247 -13.10 4.87 4.86
CA GLU A 247 -14.02 3.74 4.83
C GLU A 247 -13.28 2.39 4.85
N THR A 248 -12.04 2.32 4.35
CA THR A 248 -11.15 1.13 4.41
C THR A 248 -10.61 0.80 5.81
N MET A 249 -11.12 1.46 6.86
CA MET A 249 -10.95 1.03 8.26
C MET A 249 -12.10 0.12 8.74
N VAL A 250 -13.16 -0.05 7.94
CA VAL A 250 -14.24 -0.98 8.26
C VAL A 250 -13.75 -2.43 8.19
N GLY A 251 -14.11 -3.24 9.19
CA GLY A 251 -13.75 -4.66 9.22
C GLY A 251 -12.27 -4.99 9.39
N SER A 252 -11.39 -4.01 9.70
CA SER A 252 -9.99 -4.28 10.03
C SER A 252 -9.87 -5.39 11.12
N PRO A 253 -9.05 -6.44 10.92
CA PRO A 253 -8.21 -6.70 9.75
C PRO A 253 -9.01 -7.23 8.55
N THR A 254 -8.98 -6.51 7.42
CA THR A 254 -9.57 -6.90 6.13
C THR A 254 -8.52 -6.69 5.03
N PRO A 255 -8.28 -7.67 4.14
CA PRO A 255 -7.37 -7.52 3.00
C PRO A 255 -7.97 -6.62 1.91
N TRP A 256 -7.12 -5.97 1.11
CA TRP A 256 -7.51 -5.10 0.01
C TRP A 256 -6.77 -5.51 -1.26
N GLY A 257 -7.50 -6.13 -2.18
CA GLY A 257 -7.02 -6.50 -3.52
C GLY A 257 -7.10 -5.36 -4.53
N VAL A 258 -6.99 -5.71 -5.80
CA VAL A 258 -6.90 -4.75 -6.92
C VAL A 258 -8.14 -3.86 -7.04
N ASN A 259 -9.29 -4.37 -6.61
CA ASN A 259 -10.61 -3.71 -6.63
C ASN A 259 -10.78 -2.54 -5.64
N VAL A 260 -9.83 -2.30 -4.71
CA VAL A 260 -9.98 -1.28 -3.65
C VAL A 260 -10.15 0.16 -4.18
N GLU A 261 -9.67 0.44 -5.38
CA GLU A 261 -9.84 1.74 -6.04
C GLU A 261 -11.31 2.01 -6.39
N VAL A 262 -11.96 1.01 -6.99
CA VAL A 262 -13.36 1.06 -7.44
C VAL A 262 -14.31 0.97 -6.23
N ASP A 263 -14.08 0.01 -5.33
CA ASP A 263 -14.97 -0.25 -4.18
C ASP A 263 -15.08 0.93 -3.20
N PHE A 264 -14.08 1.82 -3.18
CA PHE A 264 -14.03 2.99 -2.32
C PHE A 264 -14.02 4.32 -3.09
N GLY A 265 -14.23 4.29 -4.41
CA GLY A 265 -14.33 5.48 -5.26
C GLY A 265 -13.11 6.39 -5.16
N ILE A 266 -11.89 5.83 -5.18
CA ILE A 266 -10.66 6.61 -5.07
C ILE A 266 -10.45 7.37 -6.39
N ALA A 267 -10.62 8.69 -6.36
CA ALA A 267 -10.56 9.52 -7.55
C ALA A 267 -9.16 9.52 -8.21
N GLU A 268 -9.12 9.63 -9.54
CA GLU A 268 -7.90 9.90 -10.32
C GLU A 268 -7.06 11.07 -9.73
N VAL A 269 -7.71 12.15 -9.28
CA VAL A 269 -7.05 13.30 -8.62
C VAL A 269 -6.34 12.96 -7.31
N CYS A 270 -6.62 11.81 -6.69
CA CYS A 270 -5.95 11.34 -5.48
C CYS A 270 -4.61 10.67 -5.74
N PHE A 271 -4.33 10.26 -6.99
CA PHE A 271 -3.09 9.57 -7.34
C PHE A 271 -1.89 10.51 -7.50
N ILE A 272 -0.72 9.98 -7.17
CA ILE A 272 0.60 10.52 -7.50
C ILE A 272 1.27 9.48 -8.40
N PHE A 273 1.98 9.93 -9.44
CA PHE A 273 2.79 9.07 -10.29
C PHE A 273 4.25 9.50 -10.27
N VAL A 274 5.15 8.53 -10.33
CA VAL A 274 6.58 8.71 -10.62
C VAL A 274 7.03 7.63 -11.61
N GLU A 275 8.12 7.88 -12.34
CA GLU A 275 8.72 6.87 -13.20
C GLU A 275 9.28 5.69 -12.38
N GLU A 276 9.18 4.46 -12.90
CA GLU A 276 9.61 3.21 -12.24
C GLU A 276 11.01 3.33 -11.60
N ARG A 277 11.96 3.98 -12.29
CA ARG A 277 13.36 4.14 -11.83
C ARG A 277 13.55 5.06 -10.62
N TYR A 278 12.57 5.92 -10.29
CA TYR A 278 12.64 6.86 -9.17
C TYR A 278 11.84 6.43 -7.94
N MET A 279 11.25 5.23 -7.94
CA MET A 279 10.36 4.75 -6.89
C MET A 279 10.94 4.85 -5.45
N ALA A 280 12.23 4.55 -5.26
CA ALA A 280 12.91 4.67 -3.96
C ALA A 280 13.70 5.99 -3.76
N ALA A 281 13.57 6.95 -4.67
CA ALA A 281 14.19 8.28 -4.57
C ALA A 281 13.33 9.24 -3.71
N PRO A 282 13.82 10.45 -3.37
CA PRO A 282 13.01 11.49 -2.74
C PRO A 282 11.86 11.93 -3.66
N ILE A 283 10.66 11.41 -3.39
CA ILE A 283 9.53 11.38 -4.32
C ILE A 283 9.12 12.76 -4.83
N TRP A 284 9.09 13.77 -3.97
CA TRP A 284 8.70 15.14 -4.33
C TRP A 284 9.49 15.77 -5.49
N ARG A 285 10.67 15.23 -5.83
CA ARG A 285 11.49 15.67 -6.98
C ARG A 285 11.10 15.02 -8.31
N HIS A 286 10.32 13.93 -8.26
CA HIS A 286 10.01 13.06 -9.39
C HIS A 286 8.50 12.88 -9.61
N CYS A 287 7.66 13.53 -8.80
CA CYS A 287 6.21 13.61 -9.00
C CYS A 287 5.86 14.16 -10.39
N VAL A 288 5.07 13.40 -11.14
CA VAL A 288 4.46 13.86 -12.40
C VAL A 288 3.56 15.09 -12.14
N PRO A 289 3.67 16.18 -12.93
CA PRO A 289 2.83 17.36 -12.79
C PRO A 289 1.32 17.10 -12.93
N PHE A 290 0.51 17.86 -12.20
CA PHE A 290 -0.95 17.63 -12.13
C PHE A 290 -1.71 17.59 -13.48
N PRO A 291 -1.35 18.33 -14.55
CA PRO A 291 -2.02 18.13 -15.84
C PRO A 291 -1.83 16.75 -16.48
N GLN A 292 -0.82 15.98 -16.04
CA GLN A 292 -0.37 14.77 -16.72
C GLN A 292 -0.78 13.46 -16.02
N TYR A 293 -1.21 13.46 -14.76
CA TYR A 293 -1.54 12.20 -14.05
C TYR A 293 -2.63 11.39 -14.76
N ARG A 294 -3.59 12.03 -15.45
CA ARG A 294 -4.69 11.35 -16.16
C ARG A 294 -4.18 10.33 -17.18
N ARG A 295 -3.15 10.69 -17.95
CA ARG A 295 -2.52 9.81 -18.94
C ARG A 295 -1.91 8.58 -18.27
N PHE A 296 -1.16 8.78 -17.18
CA PHE A 296 -0.51 7.67 -16.48
C PHE A 296 -1.49 6.83 -15.66
N TRP A 297 -2.58 7.43 -15.17
CA TRP A 297 -3.68 6.72 -14.52
C TRP A 297 -4.38 5.76 -15.49
N ALA A 298 -4.71 6.22 -16.71
CA ALA A 298 -5.27 5.36 -17.74
C ALA A 298 -4.30 4.27 -18.22
N GLN A 299 -2.99 4.57 -18.31
CA GLN A 299 -1.97 3.64 -18.80
C GLN A 299 -1.47 2.63 -17.75
N ALA A 300 -1.56 2.94 -16.45
CA ALA A 300 -1.16 2.06 -15.36
C ALA A 300 -2.36 1.29 -14.81
N ARG A 301 -2.24 -0.03 -14.66
CA ARG A 301 -3.31 -0.90 -14.13
C ARG A 301 -3.24 -0.94 -12.59
N PRO A 302 -4.38 -1.10 -11.87
CA PRO A 302 -4.37 -1.40 -10.44
C PRO A 302 -3.47 -2.58 -10.12
N CYS A 303 -2.75 -2.53 -8.99
CA CYS A 303 -1.88 -3.63 -8.53
C CYS A 303 -1.78 -3.67 -7.00
N THR A 304 -2.83 -3.24 -6.29
CA THR A 304 -2.88 -3.30 -4.83
C THR A 304 -2.96 -4.75 -4.36
N ASN A 305 -2.03 -5.17 -3.50
CA ASN A 305 -2.06 -6.46 -2.83
C ASN A 305 -1.83 -6.21 -1.33
N PHE A 306 -2.90 -6.06 -0.56
CA PHE A 306 -2.83 -5.84 0.88
C PHE A 306 -3.44 -7.02 1.64
N TYR A 307 -2.66 -7.69 2.48
CA TYR A 307 -3.12 -8.91 3.18
C TYR A 307 -2.47 -9.05 4.56
N TYR A 308 -2.78 -10.14 5.28
CA TYR A 308 -2.33 -10.37 6.65
C TYR A 308 -1.59 -11.70 6.78
N VAL A 309 -0.43 -11.66 7.43
CA VAL A 309 0.37 -12.85 7.77
C VAL A 309 0.62 -12.82 9.28
N HIS A 310 0.16 -13.87 10.00
CA HIS A 310 0.20 -13.95 11.46
C HIS A 310 -0.34 -12.69 12.19
N GLY A 311 -1.41 -12.08 11.64
CA GLY A 311 -2.01 -10.87 12.20
C GLY A 311 -1.21 -9.57 11.96
N ARG A 312 -0.17 -9.60 11.11
CA ARG A 312 0.57 -8.42 10.66
C ARG A 312 0.10 -8.02 9.27
N PRO A 313 -0.22 -6.73 9.01
CA PRO A 313 -0.51 -6.26 7.66
C PRO A 313 0.76 -6.26 6.79
N MET A 314 0.59 -6.73 5.56
CA MET A 314 1.59 -6.70 4.49
C MET A 314 1.10 -5.73 3.42
N ALA A 315 1.84 -4.63 3.24
CA ALA A 315 1.51 -3.54 2.33
C ALA A 315 2.22 -3.75 0.98
N CYS A 316 1.83 -4.80 0.27
CA CYS A 316 2.40 -5.15 -1.03
C CYS A 316 1.73 -4.32 -2.14
N GLY A 317 2.23 -4.46 -3.37
CA GLY A 317 1.92 -3.54 -4.47
C GLY A 317 2.75 -3.88 -5.71
N PRO A 318 3.34 -2.89 -6.42
CA PRO A 318 4.10 -3.15 -7.63
C PRO A 318 5.28 -4.09 -7.34
N ASN A 319 5.44 -5.10 -8.20
CA ASN A 319 6.37 -6.21 -7.97
C ASN A 319 7.83 -5.73 -7.94
N TYR A 320 8.47 -5.85 -6.77
CA TYR A 320 9.85 -5.42 -6.57
C TYR A 320 10.86 -6.17 -7.45
N ALA A 321 10.65 -7.46 -7.70
CA ALA A 321 11.55 -8.26 -8.54
C ALA A 321 11.51 -7.86 -10.02
N ASN A 322 10.48 -7.11 -10.46
CA ASN A 322 10.41 -6.48 -11.77
C ASN A 322 11.01 -5.06 -11.73
N LEU A 323 10.60 -4.21 -10.79
CA LEU A 323 11.12 -2.85 -10.64
C LEU A 323 12.65 -2.81 -10.47
N ARG A 324 13.24 -3.74 -9.70
CA ARG A 324 14.69 -3.80 -9.48
C ARG A 324 15.52 -4.05 -10.75
N ARG A 325 14.90 -4.51 -11.84
CA ARG A 325 15.56 -4.71 -13.16
C ARG A 325 15.64 -3.43 -13.98
N ARG A 326 14.91 -2.37 -13.59
CA ARG A 326 14.89 -1.06 -14.26
C ARG A 326 15.98 -0.10 -13.77
N VAL A 327 16.74 -0.49 -12.75
CA VAL A 327 17.77 0.34 -12.12
C VAL A 327 19.13 -0.36 -12.14
N ALA A 328 20.18 0.40 -12.44
CA ALA A 328 21.56 -0.12 -12.50
C ALA A 328 22.11 -0.59 -11.13
N THR A 329 21.46 -0.19 -10.03
CA THR A 329 21.76 -0.67 -8.68
C THR A 329 20.45 -1.02 -7.98
N PRO A 330 20.17 -2.32 -7.72
CA PRO A 330 18.98 -2.74 -6.99
C PRO A 330 18.88 -2.10 -5.60
N TRP A 331 17.67 -1.72 -5.19
CA TRP A 331 17.46 -1.13 -3.87
C TRP A 331 17.61 -2.17 -2.76
N PRO A 332 18.20 -1.84 -1.60
CA PRO A 332 18.32 -2.77 -0.50
C PRO A 332 16.94 -3.04 0.14
N VAL A 333 16.50 -4.30 0.11
CA VAL A 333 15.36 -4.80 0.90
C VAL A 333 15.74 -4.72 2.38
N ARG A 334 14.80 -4.34 3.26
CA ARG A 334 15.08 -4.12 4.70
C ARG A 334 14.08 -4.79 5.62
N ARG A 335 14.53 -5.26 6.79
CA ARG A 335 13.62 -5.69 7.86
C ARG A 335 13.06 -4.48 8.61
N ILE A 336 11.76 -4.44 8.87
CA ILE A 336 11.11 -3.43 9.71
C ILE A 336 11.23 -3.82 11.18
N ASP A 337 12.07 -3.09 11.91
CA ASP A 337 12.18 -3.19 13.36
C ASP A 337 11.20 -2.18 14.01
N LEU A 338 10.06 -2.66 14.48
CA LEU A 338 9.10 -1.78 15.18
C LEU A 338 9.63 -1.36 16.55
N ASP A 339 9.57 -0.06 16.85
CA ASP A 339 9.86 0.49 18.18
C ASP A 339 8.55 1.02 18.80
N PRO A 340 7.97 0.36 19.81
CA PRO A 340 6.74 0.82 20.44
C PRO A 340 6.94 1.94 21.47
N ILE A 341 8.18 2.19 21.95
CA ILE A 341 8.41 2.95 23.20
C ILE A 341 9.43 4.09 23.07
N GLY A 342 10.44 3.99 22.21
CA GLY A 342 11.49 5.01 22.09
C GLY A 342 10.93 6.39 21.74
N GLY A 343 10.06 6.46 20.72
CA GLY A 343 9.34 7.68 20.34
C GLY A 343 8.30 8.18 21.35
N LEU A 344 7.94 7.40 22.38
CA LEU A 344 7.17 7.89 23.54
C LEU A 344 8.06 8.65 24.53
N ARG A 345 9.35 8.30 24.62
CA ARG A 345 10.32 8.91 25.57
C ARG A 345 11.10 10.07 24.95
N ALA A 346 11.41 10.00 23.66
CA ALA A 346 12.16 11.02 22.93
C ALA A 346 11.50 11.25 21.55
N PRO A 347 10.87 12.41 21.28
CA PRO A 347 10.24 12.69 19.99
C PRO A 347 11.17 12.57 18.78
N GLY A 348 12.48 12.81 18.95
CA GLY A 348 13.49 12.58 17.89
C GLY A 348 13.64 11.10 17.46
N MET A 349 13.19 10.14 18.27
CA MET A 349 13.16 8.70 17.91
C MET A 349 11.94 8.31 17.07
N ARG A 350 11.09 9.28 16.68
CA ARG A 350 9.90 9.03 15.84
C ARG A 350 10.21 8.97 14.34
N ALA A 351 11.30 9.61 13.90
CA ALA A 351 11.78 9.53 12.53
C ALA A 351 12.33 8.12 12.23
N PRO A 352 12.01 7.49 11.08
CA PRO A 352 12.55 6.18 10.73
C PRO A 352 14.08 6.19 10.66
N ARG A 353 14.74 5.32 11.43
CA ARG A 353 16.21 5.22 11.48
C ARG A 353 16.69 3.93 10.83
N GLN A 354 17.44 4.04 9.73
CA GLN A 354 18.16 2.90 9.15
C GLN A 354 19.28 2.43 10.10
N VAL A 355 19.41 1.11 10.24
CA VAL A 355 20.49 0.42 10.96
C VAL A 355 20.86 -0.81 10.15
N ASP A 356 21.98 -0.75 9.43
CA ASP A 356 22.45 -1.81 8.54
C ASP A 356 21.37 -2.30 7.54
N ARG A 357 20.97 -3.58 7.64
CA ARG A 357 19.90 -4.22 6.84
C ARG A 357 18.48 -4.00 7.40
N SER A 358 18.30 -3.29 8.52
CA SER A 358 16.98 -2.98 9.08
C SER A 358 16.65 -1.49 9.05
N ILE A 359 15.37 -1.19 9.22
CA ILE A 359 14.85 0.16 9.42
C ILE A 359 13.96 0.17 10.65
N ARG A 360 14.35 0.96 11.65
CA ARG A 360 13.59 1.14 12.88
C ARG A 360 12.51 2.18 12.67
N VAL A 361 11.26 1.82 12.91
CA VAL A 361 10.09 2.71 12.75
C VAL A 361 9.35 2.79 14.09
N PHE A 362 9.02 4.00 14.53
CA PHE A 362 8.24 4.19 15.75
C PHE A 362 6.79 3.79 15.52
N ALA A 363 6.33 2.78 16.26
CA ALA A 363 5.07 2.09 16.09
C ALA A 363 4.47 1.64 17.44
N PRO A 364 3.98 2.57 18.27
CA PRO A 364 3.31 2.25 19.53
C PRO A 364 2.03 1.43 19.27
N SER A 365 1.91 0.26 19.89
CA SER A 365 0.65 -0.50 19.91
C SER A 365 -0.42 0.33 20.61
N LEU A 366 -1.54 0.57 19.92
CA LEU A 366 -2.64 1.37 20.45
C LEU A 366 -3.72 0.48 21.04
N ASN A 367 -4.35 0.94 22.13
CA ASN A 367 -5.61 0.35 22.55
C ASN A 367 -6.71 0.75 21.55
N ALA A 368 -6.96 -0.12 20.57
CA ALA A 368 -7.86 0.13 19.45
C ALA A 368 -9.33 0.33 19.87
N ALA A 369 -9.71 -0.06 21.09
CA ALA A 369 -11.00 0.27 21.67
C ALA A 369 -11.14 1.78 21.86
N TRP A 370 -11.79 2.44 20.89
CA TRP A 370 -12.00 3.88 20.86
C TRP A 370 -12.61 4.37 22.20
N ASN A 371 -11.88 5.27 22.86
CA ASN A 371 -12.20 5.71 24.22
C ASN A 371 -13.02 7.01 24.19
N PRO A 372 -14.30 7.01 24.64
CA PRO A 372 -15.19 8.17 24.60
C PRO A 372 -14.73 9.33 25.49
N ALA A 373 -13.76 9.10 26.38
CA ALA A 373 -13.17 10.15 27.20
C ALA A 373 -12.25 11.10 26.42
N ILE A 374 -11.58 10.63 25.36
CA ILE A 374 -10.46 11.33 24.71
C ILE A 374 -10.95 12.18 23.52
N ARG A 375 -10.61 13.48 23.55
CA ARG A 375 -10.80 14.43 22.44
C ARG A 375 -9.51 15.24 22.22
N PRO A 376 -9.32 15.88 21.05
CA PRO A 376 -8.25 16.86 20.88
C PRO A 376 -8.29 17.99 21.91
N PRO A 377 -7.13 18.49 22.39
CA PRO A 377 -7.07 19.56 23.39
C PRO A 377 -7.54 20.91 22.82
N LYS A 378 -7.28 21.14 21.52
CA LYS A 378 -7.74 22.27 20.72
C LYS A 378 -8.57 21.72 19.55
N LEU A 379 -9.68 22.37 19.22
CA LEU A 379 -10.51 22.07 18.05
C LEU A 379 -10.77 23.37 17.28
N GLY A 380 -10.65 23.32 15.96
CA GLY A 380 -11.10 24.37 15.05
C GLY A 380 -12.63 24.40 14.92
N LYS A 381 -13.13 25.27 14.03
CA LYS A 381 -14.59 25.40 13.79
C LYS A 381 -15.17 24.06 13.30
N PRO A 382 -16.24 23.53 13.92
CA PRO A 382 -16.79 22.22 13.56
C PRO A 382 -17.36 22.23 12.13
N MET A 383 -17.01 21.22 11.34
CA MET A 383 -17.44 21.11 9.94
C MET A 383 -18.78 20.38 9.88
N LYS A 384 -19.88 21.14 9.83
CA LYS A 384 -21.25 20.60 9.75
C LYS A 384 -21.56 19.86 8.44
N THR A 385 -20.84 20.22 7.38
CA THR A 385 -20.97 19.64 6.05
C THR A 385 -19.57 19.49 5.50
N ILE A 386 -19.28 18.32 4.92
CA ILE A 386 -18.06 18.06 4.17
C ILE A 386 -18.46 17.51 2.80
N GLN A 387 -17.68 17.83 1.78
CA GLN A 387 -17.75 17.22 0.46
C GLN A 387 -16.42 16.53 0.22
N VAL A 388 -16.46 15.26 -0.19
CA VAL A 388 -15.27 14.43 -0.40
C VAL A 388 -15.07 14.23 -1.89
N GLU A 389 -13.85 14.43 -2.38
CA GLU A 389 -13.49 14.11 -3.76
C GLU A 389 -13.49 12.58 -3.95
N ARG A 390 -14.23 12.09 -4.95
CA ARG A 390 -14.41 10.66 -5.26
C ARG A 390 -14.46 10.44 -6.78
N ALA A 391 -14.16 9.21 -7.20
CA ALA A 391 -14.41 8.75 -8.55
C ALA A 391 -15.92 8.69 -8.86
N ALA A 392 -16.27 8.50 -10.14
CA ALA A 392 -17.62 8.11 -10.53
C ALA A 392 -18.09 6.86 -9.76
N GLY A 393 -19.40 6.74 -9.51
CA GLY A 393 -19.97 5.70 -8.65
C GLY A 393 -19.81 5.93 -7.13
N GLY A 394 -18.72 6.57 -6.70
CA GLY A 394 -18.45 6.84 -5.28
C GLY A 394 -18.03 5.59 -4.48
N VAL A 395 -18.33 5.54 -3.18
CA VAL A 395 -18.06 4.36 -2.34
C VAL A 395 -19.17 3.32 -2.54
N ASN A 396 -18.80 2.05 -2.71
CA ASN A 396 -19.72 0.93 -2.79
C ASN A 396 -20.70 0.94 -1.59
N ARG A 397 -22.00 0.78 -1.88
CA ARG A 397 -23.09 0.86 -0.90
C ARG A 397 -22.92 -0.11 0.26
N GLU A 398 -22.34 -1.30 0.05
CA GLU A 398 -22.13 -2.24 1.14
C GLU A 398 -21.03 -1.76 2.09
N TRP A 399 -19.85 -1.41 1.58
CA TRP A 399 -18.75 -0.90 2.40
C TRP A 399 -19.14 0.39 3.14
N MET A 400 -19.85 1.30 2.46
CA MET A 400 -20.37 2.53 3.04
C MET A 400 -21.40 2.25 4.16
N GLY A 401 -22.32 1.30 3.96
CA GLY A 401 -23.28 0.87 4.98
C GLY A 401 -22.63 0.22 6.20
N ARG A 402 -21.66 -0.68 5.98
CA ARG A 402 -20.83 -1.28 7.05
C ARG A 402 -20.09 -0.19 7.84
N TYR A 403 -19.52 0.81 7.16
CA TYR A 403 -18.81 1.93 7.80
C TYR A 403 -19.76 2.79 8.65
N GLN A 404 -20.92 3.17 8.11
CA GLN A 404 -21.95 3.91 8.85
C GLN A 404 -22.44 3.13 10.09
N GLN A 405 -22.58 1.80 10.00
CA GLN A 405 -22.96 0.97 11.14
C GLN A 405 -21.88 0.97 12.23
N GLN A 406 -20.60 0.81 11.87
CA GLN A 406 -19.47 0.87 12.80
C GLN A 406 -19.34 2.26 13.45
N ARG A 407 -19.54 3.34 12.67
CA ARG A 407 -19.64 4.72 13.16
C ARG A 407 -20.78 4.89 14.17
N LYS A 408 -21.98 4.41 13.83
CA LYS A 408 -23.15 4.49 14.72
C LYS A 408 -22.91 3.77 16.05
N GLN A 409 -22.27 2.59 16.04
CA GLN A 409 -21.90 1.87 17.26
C GLN A 409 -20.91 2.66 18.14
N ARG A 410 -19.93 3.37 17.53
CA ARG A 410 -18.99 4.26 18.23
C ARG A 410 -19.71 5.49 18.81
N ASP A 411 -20.67 6.06 18.10
CA ASP A 411 -21.47 7.20 18.56
C ASP A 411 -22.50 6.80 19.65
N GLU A 412 -23.09 5.62 19.55
CA GLU A 412 -23.91 5.02 20.62
C GLU A 412 -23.05 4.68 21.85
N ALA A 413 -21.76 4.32 21.67
CA ALA A 413 -20.81 4.24 22.78
C ALA A 413 -20.49 5.63 23.36
N ARG A 414 -20.23 6.65 22.53
CA ARG A 414 -20.02 8.04 22.97
C ARG A 414 -21.18 8.52 23.85
N ASN A 415 -22.40 8.36 23.36
CA ASN A 415 -23.59 8.92 23.97
C ASN A 415 -23.98 8.17 25.25
N ARG A 416 -23.76 6.84 25.34
CA ARG A 416 -23.89 6.07 26.59
C ARG A 416 -22.96 6.55 27.72
N TRP A 417 -21.76 7.01 27.38
CA TRP A 417 -20.80 7.55 28.36
C TRP A 417 -20.97 9.06 28.59
N ALA A 418 -21.59 9.80 27.68
CA ALA A 418 -21.85 11.24 27.82
C ALA A 418 -22.82 11.58 28.97
N GLY A 419 -23.69 10.65 29.36
CA GLY A 419 -24.60 10.80 30.51
C GLY A 419 -24.00 10.43 31.88
N GLN A 420 -22.72 10.04 31.95
CA GLN A 420 -22.06 9.73 33.23
C GLN A 420 -21.42 10.96 33.87
N VAL A 421 -21.33 10.97 35.20
CA VAL A 421 -20.62 12.01 35.96
C VAL A 421 -19.16 12.11 35.49
N ASN A 422 -18.68 13.34 35.27
CA ASN A 422 -17.34 13.59 34.71
C ASN A 422 -16.22 12.88 35.50
N ASP A 423 -16.35 12.75 36.82
CA ASP A 423 -15.35 12.05 37.64
C ASP A 423 -15.23 10.56 37.32
N VAL A 424 -16.34 9.88 36.97
CA VAL A 424 -16.32 8.46 36.54
C VAL A 424 -15.58 8.33 35.21
N ARG A 425 -15.82 9.27 34.28
CA ARG A 425 -15.10 9.38 33.00
C ARG A 425 -13.60 9.62 33.22
N GLN A 426 -13.21 10.49 34.15
CA GLN A 426 -11.80 10.75 34.47
C GLN A 426 -11.13 9.58 35.22
N GLN A 427 -11.84 8.91 36.13
CA GLN A 427 -11.34 7.71 36.81
C GLN A 427 -11.11 6.55 35.82
N GLN A 428 -12.02 6.31 34.87
CA GLN A 428 -11.82 5.30 33.84
C GLN A 428 -10.71 5.70 32.85
N LEU A 429 -10.58 6.98 32.49
CA LEU A 429 -9.44 7.47 31.70
C LEU A 429 -8.11 7.22 32.43
N LYS A 430 -8.05 7.51 33.74
CA LYS A 430 -6.88 7.25 34.58
C LYS A 430 -6.56 5.74 34.66
N LYS A 431 -7.58 4.89 34.80
CA LYS A 431 -7.43 3.42 34.79
C LYS A 431 -6.91 2.90 33.44
N ASN A 432 -7.42 3.41 32.33
CA ASN A 432 -6.94 3.05 30.99
C ASN A 432 -5.48 3.47 30.79
N ARG A 433 -5.11 4.66 31.25
CA ARG A 433 -3.72 5.17 31.19
C ARG A 433 -2.77 4.40 32.11
N LEU A 434 -3.23 3.95 33.28
CA LEU A 434 -2.47 3.06 34.16
C LEU A 434 -2.20 1.71 33.49
N ALA A 435 -3.23 1.03 32.96
CA ALA A 435 -3.05 -0.25 32.26
C ALA A 435 -2.08 -0.15 31.05
N VAL A 436 -2.06 1.00 30.37
CA VAL A 436 -1.09 1.32 29.31
C VAL A 436 0.34 1.50 29.85
N VAL A 437 0.53 2.07 31.05
CA VAL A 437 1.83 2.12 31.73
C VAL A 437 2.27 0.72 32.18
N ASP A 438 1.36 -0.05 32.77
CA ASP A 438 1.64 -1.40 33.27
C ASP A 438 2.09 -2.34 32.12
N ALA A 439 1.38 -2.34 30.99
CA ALA A 439 1.74 -3.08 29.78
C ALA A 439 3.08 -2.63 29.18
N ARG A 440 3.29 -1.31 29.13
CA ARG A 440 4.56 -0.70 28.67
C ARG A 440 5.74 -1.12 29.55
N GLU A 441 5.56 -1.25 30.86
CA GLU A 441 6.59 -1.73 31.78
C GLU A 441 6.83 -3.24 31.63
N GLN A 442 5.79 -4.05 31.45
CA GLN A 442 5.91 -5.49 31.17
C GLN A 442 6.71 -5.76 29.88
N TRP A 443 6.43 -5.03 28.80
CA TRP A 443 7.21 -5.10 27.55
C TRP A 443 8.70 -4.73 27.78
N ILE A 444 8.96 -3.69 28.58
CA ILE A 444 10.33 -3.25 28.91
C ILE A 444 11.08 -4.36 29.68
N GLN A 445 10.48 -4.96 30.69
CA GLN A 445 11.10 -6.06 31.44
C GLN A 445 11.40 -7.26 30.52
N LYS A 446 10.43 -7.63 29.66
CA LYS A 446 10.56 -8.73 28.69
C LYS A 446 11.69 -8.50 27.67
N LYS A 447 12.01 -7.24 27.34
CA LYS A 447 13.13 -6.87 26.44
C LYS A 447 14.46 -6.67 27.16
N LEU A 448 14.47 -6.21 28.42
CA LEU A 448 15.68 -6.02 29.23
C LEU A 448 16.24 -7.32 29.84
N ALA A 449 15.57 -8.46 29.62
CA ALA A 449 16.06 -9.79 30.00
C ALA A 449 17.37 -10.22 29.29
N LYS A 450 17.90 -9.44 28.34
CA LYS A 450 19.32 -9.52 27.91
C LYS A 450 20.15 -8.52 28.74
N PRO A 451 21.06 -8.99 29.62
CA PRO A 451 21.58 -8.17 30.72
C PRO A 451 22.68 -7.19 30.32
N LEU A 452 22.62 -5.98 30.89
CA LEU A 452 23.74 -5.06 31.09
C LEU A 452 23.66 -4.45 32.51
N PRO A 453 24.79 -4.10 33.15
CA PRO A 453 24.87 -3.88 34.61
C PRO A 453 24.43 -2.48 35.09
N GLN A 454 24.13 -2.38 36.39
CA GLN A 454 23.70 -1.15 37.08
C GLN A 454 24.70 -0.68 38.16
N PRO A 455 24.83 0.64 38.42
CA PRO A 455 25.44 1.21 39.64
C PRO A 455 24.41 1.60 40.73
N ALA A 456 24.87 1.94 41.94
CA ALA A 456 24.09 1.89 43.20
C ALA A 456 23.78 3.25 43.89
N VAL A 457 23.09 3.19 45.06
CA VAL A 457 22.48 4.33 45.82
C VAL A 457 22.93 4.36 47.31
N ARG A 458 22.86 5.52 48.00
CA ARG A 458 23.08 5.71 49.47
C ARG A 458 22.13 6.78 50.13
N PRO A 459 21.92 6.86 51.49
CA PRO A 459 20.67 7.41 52.11
C PRO A 459 20.73 8.34 53.39
N GLY A 460 19.58 8.93 53.83
CA GLY A 460 19.26 9.51 55.20
C GLY A 460 18.27 10.73 55.24
N SER A 461 17.72 11.34 56.34
CA SER A 461 17.36 10.93 57.74
C SER A 461 16.66 12.04 58.64
N ARG A 462 15.54 11.72 59.35
CA ARG A 462 14.94 12.32 60.64
C ARG A 462 14.38 13.80 60.73
N ASP A 463 13.68 14.32 61.79
CA ASP A 463 12.62 13.86 62.80
C ASP A 463 12.20 14.97 63.87
N VAL A 464 11.19 14.73 64.76
CA VAL A 464 10.86 15.32 66.14
C VAL A 464 9.86 16.55 66.32
N ARG A 465 9.12 16.70 67.47
CA ARG A 465 7.95 17.64 67.78
C ARG A 465 7.62 18.01 69.30
N PRO A 466 6.91 19.15 69.63
CA PRO A 466 6.32 19.50 70.99
C PRO A 466 4.84 20.10 71.06
N SER A 467 4.26 20.52 72.23
CA SER A 467 2.79 20.84 72.49
C SER A 467 2.34 21.80 73.69
N VAL A 468 1.00 22.17 73.82
CA VAL A 468 0.10 22.78 74.93
C VAL A 468 0.15 24.32 75.33
N PRO A 469 -0.70 25.04 76.18
CA PRO A 469 -1.89 24.80 77.11
C PRO A 469 -3.11 25.87 77.14
N ASN A 470 -3.93 26.08 78.22
CA ASN A 470 -5.20 26.95 78.33
C ASN A 470 -5.82 27.29 79.79
N VAL A 471 -6.61 28.41 80.09
CA VAL A 471 -7.23 28.86 81.45
C VAL A 471 -8.55 29.82 81.46
N LYS A 472 -9.14 30.34 82.62
CA LYS A 472 -10.51 31.02 82.95
C LYS A 472 -10.55 32.05 84.20
N GLU A 473 -11.56 32.77 84.86
CA GLU A 473 -13.06 33.17 84.86
C GLU A 473 -13.55 34.31 85.94
N GLU A 474 -14.86 34.80 85.98
CA GLU A 474 -15.81 35.31 87.11
C GLU A 474 -16.03 36.83 87.72
N PRO A 475 -17.15 37.23 88.50
CA PRO A 475 -17.77 38.64 88.75
C PRO A 475 -18.32 39.16 90.20
N ARG A 476 -19.06 40.35 90.42
CA ARG A 476 -19.84 40.86 91.71
C ARG A 476 -20.70 42.24 91.76
N ARG A 477 -21.45 42.67 92.88
CA ARG A 477 -22.38 43.93 93.06
C ARG A 477 -23.04 44.37 94.50
N GLY A 478 -23.26 45.69 94.89
CA GLY A 478 -24.46 46.38 95.65
C GLY A 478 -24.54 46.94 97.18
N GLN A 479 -25.20 48.13 97.56
CA GLN A 479 -25.72 48.63 98.95
C GLN A 479 -26.45 50.09 99.13
N ASP A 480 -27.03 50.55 100.32
CA ASP A 480 -27.91 51.84 100.57
C ASP A 480 -28.25 52.42 102.07
N ASP A 481 -28.99 53.59 102.30
CA ASP A 481 -29.93 54.09 103.47
C ASP A 481 -29.78 55.41 104.45
N ALA A 482 -30.88 55.98 105.11
CA ALA A 482 -31.09 56.84 106.40
C ALA A 482 -31.73 58.33 106.54
N ARG A 483 -32.09 58.89 107.78
CA ARG A 483 -33.22 59.93 108.06
C ARG A 483 -33.38 60.81 109.41
N ARG A 484 -33.98 62.07 109.37
CA ARG A 484 -34.99 62.83 110.29
C ARG A 484 -34.74 63.75 111.57
N GLN A 485 -35.63 64.78 111.79
CA GLN A 485 -36.08 65.49 113.06
C GLN A 485 -37.33 66.45 112.80
N SER A 486 -38.01 67.36 113.59
CA SER A 486 -38.25 67.79 115.03
C SER A 486 -39.47 68.82 115.20
N GLN A 487 -40.07 69.14 116.39
CA GLN A 487 -41.20 70.16 116.61
C GLN A 487 -41.53 70.63 118.08
N GLU A 488 -41.89 71.91 118.39
CA GLU A 488 -42.76 72.25 119.59
C GLU A 488 -43.52 73.62 119.74
N ALA A 489 -43.58 74.56 118.78
CA ALA A 489 -44.19 75.91 119.00
C ALA A 489 -45.75 76.00 119.02
N LYS A 490 -46.47 75.10 119.71
CA LYS A 490 -47.86 74.73 119.34
C LYS A 490 -49.06 75.26 120.15
N ARG A 491 -48.93 75.71 121.41
CA ARG A 491 -50.11 75.90 122.29
C ARG A 491 -50.96 77.17 122.04
N LEU A 492 -50.36 78.35 122.00
CA LEU A 492 -51.10 79.63 121.85
C LEU A 492 -51.84 79.81 120.51
N GLN A 493 -51.60 78.94 119.53
CA GLN A 493 -52.27 78.96 118.22
C GLN A 493 -53.57 78.13 118.18
N GLN A 494 -53.91 77.37 119.23
CA GLN A 494 -54.97 76.36 119.18
C GLN A 494 -56.40 76.94 119.27
N GLU A 495 -56.59 78.12 119.85
CA GLU A 495 -57.94 78.62 120.13
C GLU A 495 -58.56 79.38 118.95
N ARG A 496 -57.80 80.26 118.28
CA ARG A 496 -58.24 80.87 117.01
C ARG A 496 -58.51 79.80 115.93
N LYS A 497 -57.80 78.67 115.97
CA LYS A 497 -58.01 77.55 115.05
C LYS A 497 -59.36 76.84 115.21
N LYS A 498 -60.01 76.88 116.38
CA LYS A 498 -61.29 76.17 116.59
C LYS A 498 -62.44 76.78 115.78
N THR A 499 -62.53 78.10 115.68
CA THR A 499 -63.59 78.78 114.92
C THR A 499 -63.35 78.70 113.42
N GLU A 500 -62.10 78.86 112.95
CA GLU A 500 -61.74 78.59 111.54
C GLU A 500 -62.03 77.13 111.15
N GLN A 501 -61.69 76.16 112.01
CA GLN A 501 -61.97 74.74 111.74
C GLN A 501 -63.46 74.45 111.57
N ALA A 502 -64.36 75.11 112.30
CA ALA A 502 -65.80 74.90 112.17
C ALA A 502 -66.33 75.33 110.78
N ALA A 503 -65.94 76.52 110.31
CA ALA A 503 -66.31 77.01 108.98
C ALA A 503 -65.66 76.17 107.86
N LEU A 504 -64.36 75.87 108.00
CA LEU A 504 -63.61 75.07 107.04
C LEU A 504 -64.20 73.67 106.90
N LYS A 505 -64.70 73.06 107.98
CA LYS A 505 -65.30 71.72 107.97
C LYS A 505 -66.57 71.65 107.10
N GLN A 506 -67.48 72.63 107.19
CA GLN A 506 -68.68 72.69 106.35
C GLN A 506 -68.38 72.95 104.86
N GLN A 507 -67.24 73.58 104.56
CA GLN A 507 -66.77 73.75 103.18
C GLN A 507 -66.10 72.47 102.67
N GLN A 508 -65.31 71.80 103.51
CA GLN A 508 -64.68 70.51 103.22
C GLN A 508 -65.70 69.40 103.00
N GLU A 509 -66.79 69.34 103.78
CA GLU A 509 -67.85 68.32 103.60
C GLU A 509 -68.53 68.44 102.23
N ARG A 510 -68.92 69.65 101.80
CA ARG A 510 -69.48 69.88 100.46
C ARG A 510 -68.51 69.56 99.31
N VAL A 511 -67.22 69.87 99.47
CA VAL A 511 -66.17 69.48 98.50
C VAL A 511 -65.99 67.95 98.46
N ARG A 512 -66.07 67.29 99.63
CA ARG A 512 -65.93 65.83 99.76
C ARG A 512 -67.12 65.08 99.15
N GLU A 513 -68.33 65.60 99.26
CA GLU A 513 -69.52 65.07 98.59
C GLU A 513 -69.42 65.20 97.06
N GLN A 514 -69.03 66.37 96.54
CA GLN A 514 -68.75 66.52 95.11
C GLN A 514 -67.62 65.60 94.62
N GLN A 515 -66.57 65.40 95.42
CA GLN A 515 -65.51 64.44 95.09
C GLN A 515 -66.04 63.00 95.06
N GLN A 516 -66.88 62.60 96.02
CA GLN A 516 -67.50 61.27 96.01
C GLN A 516 -68.44 61.05 94.81
N GLN A 517 -69.21 62.07 94.41
CA GLN A 517 -70.04 61.98 93.20
C GLN A 517 -69.17 61.81 91.94
N ARG A 518 -68.15 62.65 91.74
CA ARG A 518 -67.21 62.53 90.61
C ARG A 518 -66.44 61.20 90.62
N GLN A 519 -66.08 60.68 91.79
CA GLN A 519 -65.44 59.37 91.93
C GLN A 519 -66.39 58.21 91.56
N LYS A 520 -67.67 58.26 91.97
CA LYS A 520 -68.68 57.27 91.56
C LYS A 520 -68.93 57.30 90.05
N GLU A 521 -69.01 58.49 89.45
CA GLU A 521 -69.20 58.66 88.01
C GLU A 521 -67.98 58.18 87.20
N ALA A 522 -66.77 58.55 87.61
CA ALA A 522 -65.53 58.05 87.00
C ALA A 522 -65.39 56.52 87.13
N ALA A 523 -65.75 55.95 88.29
CA ALA A 523 -65.74 54.50 88.49
C ALA A 523 -66.76 53.79 87.58
N ARG A 524 -67.96 54.38 87.37
CA ARG A 524 -68.96 53.87 86.43
C ARG A 524 -68.43 53.90 84.99
N LEU A 525 -67.87 55.01 84.53
CA LEU A 525 -67.30 55.12 83.18
C LEU A 525 -66.17 54.12 82.95
N GLN A 526 -65.28 53.91 83.93
CA GLN A 526 -64.25 52.87 83.86
C GLN A 526 -64.81 51.45 83.87
N ALA A 527 -65.98 51.20 84.47
CA ALA A 527 -66.65 49.90 84.40
C ALA A 527 -67.26 49.66 83.01
N GLU A 528 -67.98 50.65 82.46
CA GLU A 528 -68.54 50.59 81.10
C GLU A 528 -67.43 50.42 80.04
N GLU A 529 -66.29 51.08 80.20
CA GLU A 529 -65.14 50.91 79.31
C GLU A 529 -64.52 49.51 79.42
N LYS A 530 -64.33 48.97 80.64
CA LYS A 530 -63.81 47.61 80.85
C LYS A 530 -64.69 46.55 80.19
N THR A 531 -66.01 46.69 80.25
CA THR A 531 -66.96 45.80 79.56
C THR A 531 -66.75 45.86 78.04
N ARG A 532 -66.70 47.07 77.45
CA ARG A 532 -66.43 47.25 76.01
C ARG A 532 -65.07 46.70 75.58
N GLN A 533 -64.04 46.81 76.43
CA GLN A 533 -62.73 46.20 76.17
C GLN A 533 -62.76 44.67 76.24
N GLN A 534 -63.56 44.06 77.13
CA GLN A 534 -63.77 42.60 77.15
C GLN A 534 -64.53 42.10 75.91
N GLU A 535 -65.57 42.81 75.47
CA GLU A 535 -66.34 42.47 74.26
C GLU A 535 -65.46 42.52 73.01
N ARG A 536 -64.66 43.59 72.85
CA ARG A 536 -63.67 43.70 71.76
C ARG A 536 -62.67 42.53 71.76
N LYS A 537 -62.14 42.14 72.92
CA LYS A 537 -61.21 41.00 73.03
C LYS A 537 -61.87 39.67 72.69
N LYS A 538 -63.14 39.45 73.07
CA LYS A 538 -63.91 38.25 72.67
C LYS A 538 -64.13 38.19 71.16
N ALA A 539 -64.51 39.31 70.53
CA ALA A 539 -64.70 39.40 69.09
C ALA A 539 -63.39 39.21 68.29
N GLU A 540 -62.27 39.71 68.82
CA GLU A 540 -60.94 39.49 68.22
C GLU A 540 -60.50 38.02 68.32
N GLN A 541 -60.82 37.34 69.44
CA GLN A 541 -60.55 35.92 69.63
C GLN A 541 -61.39 35.03 68.70
N SER A 542 -62.69 35.28 68.55
CA SER A 542 -63.54 34.48 67.65
C SER A 542 -63.16 34.65 66.17
N MET A 543 -62.80 35.87 65.74
CA MET A 543 -62.29 36.10 64.38
C MET A 543 -60.98 35.33 64.12
N LYS A 544 -60.07 35.30 65.10
CA LYS A 544 -58.81 34.54 65.00
C LYS A 544 -59.05 33.03 64.93
N GLN A 545 -60.00 32.51 65.70
CA GLN A 545 -60.40 31.10 65.63
C GLN A 545 -60.95 30.73 64.24
N GLN A 546 -61.89 31.52 63.69
CA GLN A 546 -62.46 31.29 62.35
C GLN A 546 -61.40 31.34 61.23
N GLN A 547 -60.42 32.25 61.33
CA GLN A 547 -59.29 32.31 60.39
C GLN A 547 -58.37 31.09 60.50
N GLU A 548 -58.15 30.56 61.71
CA GLU A 548 -57.33 29.37 61.91
C GLU A 548 -58.03 28.09 61.42
N GLU A 549 -59.33 27.93 61.67
CA GLU A 549 -60.13 26.82 61.14
C GLU A 549 -60.16 26.83 59.61
N SER A 550 -60.37 27.99 59.00
CA SER A 550 -60.32 28.17 57.55
C SER A 550 -58.96 27.78 56.96
N ARG A 551 -57.86 28.13 57.63
CA ARG A 551 -56.50 27.70 57.26
C ARG A 551 -56.30 26.19 57.39
N ARG A 552 -56.81 25.58 58.46
CA ARG A 552 -56.74 24.12 58.69
C ARG A 552 -57.51 23.35 57.61
N GLN A 553 -58.71 23.82 57.23
CA GLN A 553 -59.50 23.24 56.13
C GLN A 553 -58.75 23.32 54.79
N GLN A 554 -58.24 24.51 54.40
CA GLN A 554 -57.46 24.68 53.17
C GLN A 554 -56.20 23.79 53.13
N GLN A 555 -55.54 23.58 54.28
CA GLN A 555 -54.41 22.65 54.38
C GLN A 555 -54.83 21.19 54.18
N GLN A 556 -55.96 20.76 54.76
CA GLN A 556 -56.50 19.41 54.57
C GLN A 556 -56.91 19.14 53.12
N GLU A 557 -57.62 20.07 52.47
CA GLU A 557 -57.99 19.95 51.05
C GLU A 557 -56.74 19.87 50.15
N SER A 558 -55.74 20.70 50.41
CA SER A 558 -54.46 20.70 49.68
C SER A 558 -53.73 19.35 49.83
N GLN A 559 -53.68 18.79 51.04
CA GLN A 559 -53.10 17.47 51.29
C GLN A 559 -53.88 16.35 50.58
N GLN A 560 -55.22 16.35 50.65
CA GLN A 560 -56.04 15.37 49.92
C GLN A 560 -55.85 15.46 48.40
N LYS A 561 -55.80 16.67 47.84
CA LYS A 561 -55.58 16.91 46.40
C LYS A 561 -54.20 16.42 45.95
N LEU A 562 -53.16 16.68 46.75
CA LEU A 562 -51.82 16.15 46.51
C LEU A 562 -51.77 14.61 46.60
N GLN A 563 -52.53 14.01 47.52
CA GLN A 563 -52.60 12.55 47.67
C GLN A 563 -53.33 11.87 46.50
N ARG A 564 -54.41 12.48 45.98
CA ARG A 564 -55.07 12.02 44.74
C ARG A 564 -54.12 12.10 43.54
N GLN A 565 -53.42 13.21 43.34
CA GLN A 565 -52.42 13.35 42.26
C GLN A 565 -51.25 12.34 42.38
N LYS A 566 -50.83 11.98 43.60
CA LYS A 566 -49.84 10.91 43.79
C LYS A 566 -50.38 9.55 43.37
N GLN A 567 -51.65 9.26 43.66
CA GLN A 567 -52.31 8.02 43.26
C GLN A 567 -52.47 7.93 41.73
N GLU A 568 -53.04 8.96 41.09
CA GLU A 568 -53.19 9.04 39.63
C GLU A 568 -51.86 8.81 38.90
N ARG A 569 -50.78 9.46 39.35
CA ARG A 569 -49.42 9.27 38.80
C ARG A 569 -48.87 7.87 39.04
N ALA A 570 -49.17 7.24 40.19
CA ALA A 570 -48.74 5.88 40.49
C ALA A 570 -49.44 4.86 39.58
N ASP A 571 -50.74 5.05 39.30
CA ASP A 571 -51.51 4.15 38.46
C ASP A 571 -51.21 4.35 36.96
N GLN A 572 -51.03 5.58 36.49
CA GLN A 572 -50.46 5.87 35.15
C GLN A 572 -49.07 5.23 34.97
N ALA A 573 -48.22 5.26 36.00
CA ALA A 573 -46.90 4.64 35.96
C ALA A 573 -46.95 3.10 35.96
N LYS A 574 -48.00 2.47 36.53
CA LYS A 574 -48.24 1.02 36.37
C LYS A 574 -48.68 0.70 34.95
N GLU A 575 -49.61 1.46 34.39
CA GLU A 575 -50.13 1.24 33.05
C GLU A 575 -49.03 1.38 31.98
N GLN A 576 -48.22 2.43 32.06
CA GLN A 576 -47.05 2.60 31.17
C GLN A 576 -46.05 1.45 31.28
N ARG A 577 -45.83 0.88 32.48
CA ARG A 577 -44.98 -0.31 32.66
C ARG A 577 -45.58 -1.53 31.98
N GLN A 578 -46.88 -1.78 32.13
CA GLN A 578 -47.56 -2.89 31.44
C GLN A 578 -47.54 -2.74 29.91
N GLN A 579 -47.72 -1.52 29.39
CA GLN A 579 -47.61 -1.24 27.96
C GLN A 579 -46.17 -1.51 27.44
N GLN A 580 -45.15 -1.04 28.16
CA GLN A 580 -43.74 -1.34 27.83
C GLN A 580 -43.42 -2.83 27.92
N GLU A 581 -43.98 -3.55 28.89
CA GLU A 581 -43.76 -5.00 29.04
C GLU A 581 -44.41 -5.79 27.89
N ARG A 582 -45.65 -5.46 27.51
CA ARG A 582 -46.31 -6.05 26.32
C ARG A 582 -45.50 -5.79 25.04
N ALA A 583 -45.06 -4.55 24.81
CA ALA A 583 -44.24 -4.20 23.65
C ALA A 583 -42.89 -4.95 23.62
N ARG A 584 -42.26 -5.17 24.80
CA ARG A 584 -41.04 -6.00 24.91
C ARG A 584 -41.31 -7.47 24.60
N GLN A 585 -42.41 -8.05 25.08
CA GLN A 585 -42.79 -9.43 24.77
C GLN A 585 -43.12 -9.62 23.28
N GLU A 586 -43.72 -8.61 22.65
CA GLU A 586 -44.03 -8.62 21.22
C GLU A 586 -42.75 -8.53 20.36
N GLN A 587 -41.83 -7.61 20.69
CA GLN A 587 -40.48 -7.60 20.10
C GLN A 587 -39.74 -8.91 20.35
N GLN A 588 -39.90 -9.51 21.54
CA GLN A 588 -39.50 -10.86 21.92
C GLN A 588 -39.87 -11.90 20.85
N ARG A 589 -41.17 -11.97 20.53
CA ARG A 589 -41.73 -12.91 19.53
C ARG A 589 -41.23 -12.60 18.11
N GLN A 590 -41.27 -11.33 17.69
CA GLN A 590 -40.81 -10.92 16.36
C GLN A 590 -39.32 -11.22 16.12
N GLN A 591 -38.46 -11.11 17.15
CA GLN A 591 -37.06 -11.51 17.04
C GLN A 591 -36.89 -13.03 16.93
N GLN A 592 -37.66 -13.82 17.71
CA GLN A 592 -37.63 -15.28 17.62
C GLN A 592 -38.14 -15.80 16.26
N GLU A 593 -39.17 -15.17 15.70
CA GLU A 593 -39.73 -15.52 14.39
C GLU A 593 -38.76 -15.20 13.25
N ARG A 594 -38.17 -14.01 13.24
CA ARG A 594 -37.10 -13.65 12.28
C ARG A 594 -35.90 -14.61 12.39
N ALA A 595 -35.48 -14.97 13.60
CA ALA A 595 -34.39 -15.91 13.81
C ALA A 595 -34.70 -17.34 13.32
N ARG A 596 -35.98 -17.76 13.29
CA ARG A 596 -36.40 -19.02 12.65
C ARG A 596 -36.32 -18.91 11.13
N GLN A 597 -36.93 -17.87 10.56
CA GLN A 597 -36.90 -17.62 9.10
C GLN A 597 -35.47 -17.49 8.56
N GLU A 598 -34.59 -16.79 9.27
CA GLU A 598 -33.17 -16.66 8.90
C GLU A 598 -32.43 -18.01 8.98
N LYS A 599 -32.73 -18.84 9.99
CA LYS A 599 -32.17 -20.20 10.10
C LYS A 599 -32.63 -21.11 8.96
N GLU A 600 -33.90 -21.03 8.56
CA GLU A 600 -34.45 -21.77 7.43
C GLU A 600 -33.84 -21.32 6.10
N GLN A 601 -33.71 -20.01 5.87
CA GLN A 601 -33.00 -19.45 4.70
C GLN A 601 -31.53 -19.88 4.65
N ARG A 602 -30.81 -19.84 5.79
CA ARG A 602 -29.43 -20.33 5.89
C ARG A 602 -29.33 -21.82 5.51
N GLN A 603 -30.26 -22.66 5.98
CA GLN A 603 -30.31 -24.08 5.62
C GLN A 603 -30.64 -24.33 4.14
N GLN A 604 -31.47 -23.49 3.52
CA GLN A 604 -31.74 -23.57 2.07
C GLN A 604 -30.50 -23.16 1.25
N GLN A 605 -29.83 -22.07 1.63
CA GLN A 605 -28.58 -21.63 0.98
C GLN A 605 -27.45 -22.66 1.15
N GLU A 606 -27.34 -23.31 2.31
CA GLU A 606 -26.35 -24.35 2.57
C GLU A 606 -26.57 -25.59 1.69
N ARG A 607 -27.83 -26.05 1.54
CA ARG A 607 -28.17 -27.14 0.59
C ARG A 607 -27.84 -26.76 -0.85
N ALA A 608 -28.21 -25.57 -1.29
CA ALA A 608 -27.93 -25.09 -2.65
C ALA A 608 -26.41 -25.03 -2.93
N ARG A 609 -25.60 -24.60 -1.94
CA ARG A 609 -24.12 -24.62 -2.02
C ARG A 609 -23.57 -26.05 -2.09
N GLN A 610 -24.11 -26.99 -1.31
CA GLN A 610 -23.71 -28.40 -1.35
C GLN A 610 -24.04 -29.04 -2.72
N GLU A 611 -25.22 -28.78 -3.28
CA GLU A 611 -25.57 -29.22 -4.64
C GLU A 611 -24.66 -28.61 -5.71
N GLN A 612 -24.33 -27.32 -5.61
CA GLN A 612 -23.43 -26.64 -6.54
C GLN A 612 -22.01 -27.23 -6.47
N GLN A 613 -21.49 -27.51 -5.26
CA GLN A 613 -20.20 -28.18 -5.07
C GLN A 613 -20.21 -29.60 -5.65
N GLN A 614 -21.27 -30.39 -5.45
CA GLN A 614 -21.38 -31.73 -6.05
C GLN A 614 -21.42 -31.67 -7.58
N ARG A 615 -22.14 -30.70 -8.18
CA ARG A 615 -22.15 -30.48 -9.63
C ARG A 615 -20.75 -30.14 -10.16
N GLN A 616 -20.04 -29.22 -9.51
CA GLN A 616 -18.66 -28.85 -9.86
C GLN A 616 -17.68 -30.03 -9.72
N GLN A 617 -17.83 -30.88 -8.70
CA GLN A 617 -17.02 -32.10 -8.55
C GLN A 617 -17.29 -33.12 -9.67
N GLN A 618 -18.56 -33.34 -10.03
CA GLN A 618 -18.92 -34.21 -11.16
C GLN A 618 -18.41 -33.68 -12.50
N GLU A 619 -18.44 -32.36 -12.70
CA GLU A 619 -17.94 -31.72 -13.91
C GLU A 619 -16.41 -31.81 -14.02
N ARG A 620 -15.67 -31.51 -12.94
CA ARG A 620 -14.21 -31.70 -12.88
C ARG A 620 -13.82 -33.16 -13.14
N ALA A 621 -14.54 -34.12 -12.56
CA ALA A 621 -14.30 -35.55 -12.80
C ALA A 621 -14.50 -35.95 -14.29
N ARG A 622 -15.50 -35.36 -14.97
CA ARG A 622 -15.71 -35.55 -16.42
C ARG A 622 -14.58 -34.92 -17.25
N GLN A 623 -14.16 -33.71 -16.90
CA GLN A 623 -13.05 -33.02 -17.57
C GLN A 623 -11.73 -33.78 -17.40
N GLU A 624 -11.41 -34.26 -16.19
CA GLU A 624 -10.26 -35.15 -15.94
C GLU A 624 -10.35 -36.44 -16.77
N GLN A 625 -11.52 -37.07 -16.85
CA GLN A 625 -11.69 -38.29 -17.64
C GLN A 625 -11.46 -38.04 -19.15
N GLN A 626 -11.92 -36.90 -19.68
CA GLN A 626 -11.66 -36.48 -21.05
C GLN A 626 -10.17 -36.20 -21.29
N GLN A 627 -9.50 -35.46 -20.39
CA GLN A 627 -8.05 -35.20 -20.49
C GLN A 627 -7.24 -36.50 -20.44
N ARG A 628 -7.58 -37.45 -19.55
CA ARG A 628 -6.94 -38.77 -19.48
C ARG A 628 -7.10 -39.55 -20.80
N GLN A 629 -8.29 -39.53 -21.41
CA GLN A 629 -8.52 -40.15 -22.73
C GLN A 629 -7.73 -39.46 -23.85
N GLN A 630 -7.60 -38.12 -23.84
CA GLN A 630 -6.79 -37.38 -24.79
C GLN A 630 -5.30 -37.73 -24.65
N GLN A 631 -4.77 -37.74 -23.42
CA GLN A 631 -3.39 -38.14 -23.14
C GLN A 631 -3.10 -39.59 -23.55
N GLU A 632 -4.04 -40.51 -23.34
CA GLU A 632 -3.89 -41.90 -23.76
C GLU A 632 -3.84 -42.03 -25.29
N ARG A 633 -4.76 -41.36 -26.01
CA ARG A 633 -4.73 -41.30 -27.48
C ARG A 633 -3.40 -40.74 -28.01
N ALA A 634 -2.93 -39.63 -27.45
CA ALA A 634 -1.65 -39.03 -27.83
C ALA A 634 -0.46 -39.97 -27.58
N ARG A 635 -0.45 -40.72 -26.47
CA ARG A 635 0.58 -41.75 -26.20
C ARG A 635 0.52 -42.90 -27.21
N GLN A 636 -0.67 -43.41 -27.53
CA GLN A 636 -0.86 -44.46 -28.55
C GLN A 636 -0.49 -43.97 -29.96
N GLU A 637 -0.62 -42.69 -30.24
CA GLU A 637 -0.20 -42.08 -31.51
C GLU A 637 1.33 -41.91 -31.57
N GLN A 638 1.95 -41.36 -30.53
CA GLN A 638 3.42 -41.29 -30.42
C GLN A 638 4.06 -42.69 -30.53
N GLN A 639 3.47 -43.71 -29.90
CA GLN A 639 3.94 -45.09 -30.00
C GLN A 639 3.83 -45.64 -31.44
N ARG A 640 2.76 -45.30 -32.18
CA ARG A 640 2.63 -45.64 -33.61
C ARG A 640 3.69 -44.94 -34.46
N GLN A 641 3.89 -43.64 -34.27
CA GLN A 641 4.93 -42.88 -34.98
C GLN A 641 6.34 -43.43 -34.69
N GLN A 642 6.64 -43.86 -33.45
CA GLN A 642 7.90 -44.52 -33.11
C GLN A 642 8.06 -45.87 -33.83
N GLN A 643 7.02 -46.69 -33.86
CA GLN A 643 7.05 -47.97 -34.59
C GLN A 643 7.23 -47.77 -36.10
N GLU A 644 6.61 -46.73 -36.68
CA GLU A 644 6.72 -46.42 -38.10
C GLU A 644 8.14 -45.93 -38.46
N ARG A 645 8.70 -44.98 -37.69
CA ARG A 645 10.10 -44.56 -37.84
C ARG A 645 11.07 -45.75 -37.74
N ALA A 646 10.84 -46.66 -36.79
CA ALA A 646 11.65 -47.88 -36.63
C ALA A 646 11.47 -48.91 -37.77
N ARG A 647 10.38 -48.86 -38.55
CA ARG A 647 10.24 -49.64 -39.80
C ARG A 647 11.02 -48.97 -40.93
N GLN A 648 10.80 -47.67 -41.15
CA GLN A 648 11.49 -46.87 -42.17
C GLN A 648 13.02 -46.95 -42.00
N GLU A 649 13.53 -46.87 -40.77
CA GLU A 649 14.96 -47.01 -40.49
C GLU A 649 15.50 -48.42 -40.81
N LYS A 650 14.72 -49.47 -40.53
CA LYS A 650 15.09 -50.85 -40.91
C LYS A 650 15.10 -51.04 -42.43
N GLU A 651 14.15 -50.45 -43.14
CA GLU A 651 14.08 -50.48 -44.60
C GLU A 651 15.27 -49.73 -45.22
N GLN A 652 15.61 -48.53 -44.72
CA GLN A 652 16.81 -47.79 -45.12
C GLN A 652 18.09 -48.58 -44.85
N ARG A 653 18.23 -49.21 -43.67
CA ARG A 653 19.37 -50.09 -43.35
C ARG A 653 19.48 -51.26 -44.33
N GLN A 654 18.36 -51.91 -44.69
CA GLN A 654 18.35 -52.97 -45.71
C GLN A 654 18.70 -52.47 -47.11
N GLN A 655 18.25 -51.28 -47.51
CA GLN A 655 18.62 -50.67 -48.79
C GLN A 655 20.12 -50.38 -48.86
N GLN A 656 20.69 -49.79 -47.79
CA GLN A 656 22.13 -49.56 -47.68
C GLN A 656 22.93 -50.87 -47.72
N GLU A 657 22.46 -51.92 -47.05
CA GLU A 657 23.12 -53.23 -47.08
C GLU A 657 23.10 -53.86 -48.48
N ARG A 658 21.94 -53.85 -49.16
CA ARG A 658 21.83 -54.31 -50.56
C ARG A 658 22.78 -53.55 -51.48
N ALA A 659 22.84 -52.23 -51.37
CA ALA A 659 23.76 -51.39 -52.15
C ALA A 659 25.24 -51.74 -51.88
N ARG A 660 25.63 -51.98 -50.62
CA ARG A 660 26.99 -52.45 -50.27
C ARG A 660 27.30 -53.82 -50.87
N GLN A 661 26.38 -54.79 -50.77
CA GLN A 661 26.54 -56.11 -51.38
C GLN A 661 26.59 -56.05 -52.91
N GLU A 662 25.92 -55.09 -53.54
CA GLU A 662 25.99 -54.86 -54.98
C GLU A 662 27.33 -54.25 -55.39
N GLN A 663 27.80 -53.20 -54.70
CA GLN A 663 29.14 -52.62 -54.89
C GLN A 663 30.24 -53.69 -54.71
N GLN A 664 30.13 -54.55 -53.71
CA GLN A 664 31.07 -55.64 -53.48
C GLN A 664 31.05 -56.68 -54.62
N ARG A 665 29.86 -57.01 -55.17
CA ARG A 665 29.74 -57.86 -56.37
C ARG A 665 30.38 -57.21 -57.60
N GLN A 666 30.14 -55.93 -57.84
CA GLN A 666 30.75 -55.19 -58.94
C GLN A 666 32.29 -55.11 -58.80
N GLN A 667 32.82 -54.96 -57.58
CA GLN A 667 34.27 -55.03 -57.32
C GLN A 667 34.85 -56.42 -57.62
N GLN A 668 34.19 -57.50 -57.15
CA GLN A 668 34.62 -58.87 -57.45
C GLN A 668 34.56 -59.18 -58.94
N GLU A 669 33.55 -58.68 -59.66
CA GLU A 669 33.45 -58.87 -61.11
C GLU A 669 34.56 -58.13 -61.87
N ARG A 670 34.83 -56.86 -61.52
CA ARG A 670 35.96 -56.10 -62.09
C ARG A 670 37.29 -56.82 -61.85
N ALA A 671 37.53 -57.31 -60.64
CA ALA A 671 38.74 -58.07 -60.31
C ALA A 671 38.86 -59.38 -61.12
N ARG A 672 37.75 -60.10 -61.35
CA ARG A 672 37.73 -61.29 -62.22
C ARG A 672 38.01 -60.94 -63.68
N GLN A 673 37.40 -59.88 -64.20
CA GLN A 673 37.67 -59.40 -65.57
C GLN A 673 39.12 -58.94 -65.73
N GLU A 674 39.73 -58.34 -64.70
CA GLU A 674 41.14 -57.94 -64.69
C GLU A 674 42.08 -59.16 -64.66
N GLN A 675 41.83 -60.13 -63.78
CA GLN A 675 42.55 -61.41 -63.79
C GLN A 675 42.45 -62.13 -65.14
N GLN A 676 41.28 -62.10 -65.78
CA GLN A 676 41.09 -62.71 -67.10
C GLN A 676 41.88 -61.96 -68.20
N ARG A 677 41.98 -60.62 -68.14
CA ARG A 677 42.86 -59.84 -69.03
C ARG A 677 44.33 -60.20 -68.79
N GLN A 678 44.77 -60.26 -67.54
CA GLN A 678 46.15 -60.65 -67.19
C GLN A 678 46.48 -62.09 -67.65
N GLN A 679 45.53 -63.03 -67.58
CA GLN A 679 45.70 -64.38 -68.12
C GLN A 679 45.82 -64.38 -69.65
N GLN A 680 44.97 -63.63 -70.36
CA GLN A 680 45.06 -63.48 -71.82
C GLN A 680 46.38 -62.82 -72.25
N GLU A 681 46.87 -61.83 -71.49
CA GLU A 681 48.14 -61.16 -71.76
C GLU A 681 49.34 -62.08 -71.53
N ARG A 682 49.37 -62.84 -70.42
CA ARG A 682 50.39 -63.89 -70.18
C ARG A 682 50.37 -64.95 -71.27
N ALA A 683 49.18 -65.41 -71.71
CA ALA A 683 49.06 -66.38 -72.79
C ALA A 683 49.60 -65.83 -74.13
N ARG A 684 49.38 -64.55 -74.44
CA ARG A 684 49.99 -63.87 -75.60
C ARG A 684 51.51 -63.77 -75.48
N GLN A 685 52.03 -63.43 -74.30
CA GLN A 685 53.48 -63.37 -74.05
C GLN A 685 54.13 -64.76 -74.16
N GLU A 686 53.52 -65.82 -73.61
CA GLU A 686 53.95 -67.20 -73.81
C GLU A 686 53.92 -67.62 -75.28
N GLN A 687 52.87 -67.24 -76.03
CA GLN A 687 52.77 -67.56 -77.45
C GLN A 687 53.87 -66.85 -78.26
N GLN A 688 54.20 -65.60 -77.94
CA GLN A 688 55.32 -64.87 -78.54
C GLN A 688 56.67 -65.52 -78.18
N GLN A 689 56.89 -65.92 -76.92
CA GLN A 689 58.10 -66.64 -76.52
C GLN A 689 58.24 -68.00 -77.23
N ARG A 690 57.15 -68.76 -77.38
CA ARG A 690 57.13 -70.02 -78.14
C ARG A 690 57.50 -69.79 -79.60
N GLN A 691 56.94 -68.76 -80.24
CA GLN A 691 57.32 -68.39 -81.62
C GLN A 691 58.78 -67.94 -81.74
N GLN A 692 59.33 -67.23 -80.75
CA GLN A 692 60.75 -66.86 -80.72
C GLN A 692 61.65 -68.11 -80.57
N GLN A 693 61.31 -69.03 -79.66
CA GLN A 693 62.03 -70.30 -79.50
C GLN A 693 61.94 -71.17 -80.75
N GLU A 694 60.80 -71.20 -81.44
CA GLU A 694 60.62 -71.95 -82.68
C GLU A 694 61.44 -71.38 -83.82
N ARG A 695 61.45 -70.04 -84.01
CA ARG A 695 62.36 -69.37 -84.95
C ARG A 695 63.83 -69.66 -84.65
N ALA A 696 64.24 -69.57 -83.37
CA ALA A 696 65.60 -69.89 -82.96
C ALA A 696 65.99 -71.35 -83.24
N ARG A 697 65.06 -72.31 -83.06
CA ARG A 697 65.25 -73.72 -83.45
C ARG A 697 65.37 -73.89 -84.96
N GLN A 698 64.54 -73.19 -85.76
CA GLN A 698 64.61 -73.21 -87.22
C GLN A 698 65.93 -72.62 -87.73
N GLU A 699 66.39 -71.49 -87.17
CA GLU A 699 67.72 -70.93 -87.45
C GLU A 699 68.84 -71.90 -87.07
N GLN A 700 68.74 -72.57 -85.92
CA GLN A 700 69.74 -73.55 -85.49
C GLN A 700 69.78 -74.77 -86.43
N GLN A 701 68.63 -75.25 -86.90
CA GLN A 701 68.54 -76.30 -87.92
C GLN A 701 69.13 -75.85 -89.27
N GLN A 702 68.85 -74.61 -89.72
CA GLN A 702 69.46 -74.06 -90.93
C GLN A 702 70.99 -73.93 -90.81
N ARG A 703 71.50 -73.48 -89.66
CA ARG A 703 72.95 -73.44 -89.37
C ARG A 703 73.56 -74.84 -89.43
N GLN A 704 72.93 -75.85 -88.81
CA GLN A 704 73.39 -77.24 -88.90
C GLN A 704 73.32 -77.80 -90.34
N GLN A 705 72.32 -77.44 -91.14
CA GLN A 705 72.25 -77.85 -92.55
C GLN A 705 73.37 -77.20 -93.39
N GLN A 706 73.64 -75.90 -93.20
CA GLN A 706 74.76 -75.20 -93.83
C GLN A 706 76.11 -75.79 -93.40
N GLU A 707 76.26 -76.16 -92.14
CA GLU A 707 77.48 -76.78 -91.61
C GLU A 707 77.70 -78.20 -92.17
N ARG A 708 76.65 -79.04 -92.23
CA ARG A 708 76.71 -80.35 -92.91
C ARG A 708 77.03 -80.19 -94.40
N ALA A 709 76.42 -79.24 -95.09
CA ALA A 709 76.72 -78.97 -96.51
C ALA A 709 78.19 -78.56 -96.73
N ARG A 710 78.76 -77.75 -95.82
CA ARG A 710 80.21 -77.41 -95.83
C ARG A 710 81.08 -78.64 -95.57
N GLN A 711 80.70 -79.49 -94.61
CA GLN A 711 81.42 -80.74 -94.31
C GLN A 711 81.36 -81.73 -95.49
N GLU A 712 80.20 -81.92 -96.12
CA GLU A 712 80.06 -82.71 -97.35
C GLU A 712 80.90 -82.14 -98.50
N GLN A 713 80.95 -80.81 -98.67
CA GLN A 713 81.76 -80.17 -99.70
C GLN A 713 83.26 -80.37 -99.45
N GLN A 714 83.71 -80.32 -98.19
CA GLN A 714 85.08 -80.68 -97.79
C GLN A 714 85.38 -82.16 -98.03
N GLN A 715 84.47 -83.07 -97.68
CA GLN A 715 84.63 -84.52 -97.95
C GLN A 715 84.69 -84.81 -99.45
N ARG A 716 83.86 -84.16 -100.28
CA ARG A 716 83.92 -84.28 -101.75
C ARG A 716 85.28 -83.81 -102.28
N GLN A 717 85.80 -82.67 -101.82
CA GLN A 717 87.15 -82.21 -102.18
C GLN A 717 88.26 -83.16 -101.72
N GLN A 718 88.13 -83.79 -100.55
CA GLN A 718 89.09 -84.80 -100.09
C GLN A 718 89.03 -86.08 -100.94
N GLN A 719 87.84 -86.57 -101.27
CA GLN A 719 87.66 -87.72 -102.17
C GLN A 719 88.17 -87.43 -103.60
N GLU A 720 87.99 -86.20 -104.09
CA GLU A 720 88.48 -85.77 -105.39
C GLU A 720 90.02 -85.70 -105.44
N ARG A 721 90.66 -85.14 -104.41
CA ARG A 721 92.13 -85.20 -104.23
C ARG A 721 92.63 -86.64 -104.12
N ALA A 722 91.96 -87.49 -103.34
CA ALA A 722 92.34 -88.90 -103.20
C ALA A 722 92.21 -89.68 -104.52
N ARG A 723 91.22 -89.36 -105.37
CA ARG A 723 91.09 -89.91 -106.73
C ARG A 723 92.21 -89.42 -107.64
N GLN A 724 92.58 -88.13 -107.58
CA GLN A 724 93.70 -87.58 -108.33
C GLN A 724 95.04 -88.22 -107.90
N GLU A 725 95.27 -88.41 -106.60
CA GLU A 725 96.41 -89.17 -106.08
C GLU A 725 96.41 -90.63 -106.55
N GLN A 726 95.27 -91.32 -106.54
CA GLN A 726 95.18 -92.68 -107.07
C GLN A 726 95.50 -92.74 -108.58
N GLN A 727 95.04 -91.77 -109.37
CA GLN A 727 95.37 -91.69 -110.79
C GLN A 727 96.87 -91.44 -111.01
N GLN A 728 97.50 -90.54 -110.24
CA GLN A 728 98.95 -90.34 -110.28
C GLN A 728 99.73 -91.60 -109.87
N ARG A 729 99.31 -92.30 -108.81
CA ARG A 729 99.93 -93.56 -108.38
C ARG A 729 99.79 -94.64 -109.45
N GLN A 730 98.63 -94.78 -110.09
CA GLN A 730 98.44 -95.73 -111.20
C GLN A 730 99.28 -95.37 -112.44
N GLN A 731 99.48 -94.08 -112.75
CA GLN A 731 100.39 -93.66 -113.82
C GLN A 731 101.85 -93.99 -113.47
N GLN A 732 102.28 -93.79 -112.22
CA GLN A 732 103.61 -94.18 -111.75
C GLN A 732 103.80 -95.70 -111.73
N GLU A 733 102.78 -96.48 -111.37
CA GLU A 733 102.83 -97.95 -111.44
C GLU A 733 102.90 -98.45 -112.89
N ARG A 734 102.12 -97.89 -113.82
CA ARG A 734 102.24 -98.23 -115.25
C ARG A 734 103.62 -97.91 -115.79
N ALA A 735 104.18 -96.73 -115.49
CA ALA A 735 105.54 -96.38 -115.88
C ALA A 735 106.61 -97.33 -115.29
N ARG A 736 106.43 -97.79 -114.04
CA ARG A 736 107.28 -98.82 -113.43
C ARG A 736 107.11 -100.19 -114.08
N GLN A 737 105.89 -100.59 -114.42
CA GLN A 737 105.60 -101.86 -115.08
C GLN A 737 106.14 -101.87 -116.53
N GLU A 738 106.06 -100.77 -117.26
CA GLU A 738 106.69 -100.61 -118.58
C GLU A 738 108.22 -100.65 -118.50
N GLN A 739 108.83 -100.03 -117.48
CA GLN A 739 110.27 -100.18 -117.22
C GLN A 739 110.65 -101.63 -116.88
N GLN A 740 109.85 -102.32 -116.05
CA GLN A 740 110.09 -103.72 -115.72
C GLN A 740 109.90 -104.65 -116.93
N GLN A 741 108.90 -104.42 -117.78
CA GLN A 741 108.71 -105.19 -119.01
C GLN A 741 109.84 -104.97 -120.03
N ARG A 742 110.31 -103.72 -120.20
CA ARG A 742 111.53 -103.45 -121.00
C ARG A 742 112.76 -104.17 -120.44
N GLN A 743 112.98 -104.09 -119.13
CA GLN A 743 114.08 -104.81 -118.47
C GLN A 743 113.92 -106.34 -118.52
N GLN A 744 112.70 -106.88 -118.67
CA GLN A 744 112.45 -108.31 -118.88
C GLN A 744 112.62 -108.74 -120.35
N GLN A 745 112.33 -107.88 -121.33
CA GLN A 745 112.63 -108.14 -122.74
C GLN A 745 114.13 -108.03 -123.07
N GLU A 746 114.84 -107.09 -122.44
CA GLU A 746 116.31 -106.98 -122.54
C GLU A 746 117.01 -108.10 -121.76
N ARG A 747 116.40 -108.62 -120.69
CA ARG A 747 116.89 -109.80 -119.97
C ARG A 747 116.51 -111.11 -120.65
N ARG A 748 117.27 -111.39 -121.70
CA ARG A 748 117.72 -112.73 -122.15
C ARG A 748 116.67 -113.60 -122.87
N ASN A 749 116.83 -114.02 -124.14
CA ASN A 749 117.80 -113.62 -125.19
C ASN A 749 119.32 -113.71 -124.86
N ARG A 750 119.73 -114.49 -123.84
CA ARG A 750 121.14 -114.69 -123.45
C ARG A 750 121.34 -115.75 -122.36
#